data_AF-A0A7Y3CAG9-F1
#
_entry.id   AF-A0A7Y3CAG9-F1
#
_cell.length_a   1.000
_cell.length_b   1.000
_cell.length_c   1.000
_cell.angle_alpha   90.00
_cell.angle_beta   90.00
_cell.angle_gamma   90.00
#
_symmetry.space_group_name_H-M   'P 1'
#
loop_
_entity.id
_entity.type
_entity.pdbx_description
1 polymer ?
#
loop_
_entity_poly.entity_id
_entity_poly.type
_entity_poly.pdbx_seq_one_letter_code
_entity_poly.pdbx_strand_id
1 'polypeptide(L)'
;NLDLGPRLKFQYPIEDTQQALVTQIRDAKPSPDGKKLAFTALNRLYVMDFPNGTPRRLTDNDFTEAQPSWSPDGNWIVFTSWKPGGGHLFKVNTDGRPRQVQLTRESGIYSAPEWSYNSNRIAFLRSTAQAYEDATGPVVRGAREDLVWISTDGGSIQFIDTSKGRAQPHFTKIDDRIYLSHSSKGLLSIRWDGTDEKEILKLKGIETYGSQDIFGKDHFDVPEQQYLPVTEDNREDNDKASRPSEIRISPDGKTALAQINNDIYTVTIPRYGKTPTISVASADKAAFPAMKLTVMGGEFPAWSSDSKKVHWSLGASHFRYDLEAGKSFKDSLAAAKKKEKELAELKKKKDSTDTEKEEDKEEDKETFKAEEFKIKVSYTRQIPDGMLLLKGGRIISMKGDEVIEGGDILIENNRIKAIGASGSIVVPEEATVIDVSGKTLTPGFVDTHAHMWPKWGIHKNQVWMYSANLAYGVTTTRDPQTATTDVLTYSDMVEAGMLHGPRVYSTGPGVGFWRYKIKSLDHAKEVLKQYSEYYNTKTIKMYLVGNRQQRQWVIMAAKELKLMPTTEGGLDFKLNMTQLLDGYPGHEHSLPIYPIYNDVVKAIADSKMAVTPTLLVSYGGPWAENYYYSREDVWGDKKIQYFTPYEELANKSRRRPGWFMDEEHVFQKHGVFMKDLVEAGGLAGIGSHGQLQGLGFHWELWSVASGGMANHDALKVATIQGATALGLEKDLGSLEVGKLADIVILSGNPLESLRNTNTLTHVIRNGTVYEANTL
;
A
#
# COMPACT_ATOMS: atom_id res chain seq x y z
N ASN A 1 -34.22 20.71 1.09
CA ASN A 1 -33.79 19.31 1.29
C ASN A 1 -33.06 18.86 0.05
N LEU A 2 -31.74 18.67 0.16
CA LEU A 2 -30.92 18.01 -0.87
C LEU A 2 -31.06 16.50 -0.67
N ASP A 3 -31.38 15.76 -1.73
CA ASP A 3 -31.39 14.30 -1.66
C ASP A 3 -29.93 13.80 -1.57
N LEU A 4 -29.56 13.28 -0.40
CA LEU A 4 -28.25 12.67 -0.14
C LEU A 4 -28.32 11.16 -0.33
N GLY A 5 -27.26 10.58 -0.88
CA GLY A 5 -27.02 9.15 -0.85
C GLY A 5 -26.96 8.63 0.60
N PRO A 6 -27.30 7.35 0.83
CA PRO A 6 -27.28 6.79 2.17
C PRO A 6 -25.86 6.79 2.73
N ARG A 7 -25.71 7.20 4.00
CA ARG A 7 -24.43 7.15 4.72
C ARG A 7 -23.86 5.73 4.70
N LEU A 8 -22.64 5.59 4.20
CA LEU A 8 -21.91 4.33 4.20
C LEU A 8 -20.99 4.24 5.42
N LYS A 9 -21.37 3.48 6.45
CA LYS A 9 -20.58 3.35 7.68
C LYS A 9 -20.53 1.90 8.14
N PHE A 10 -19.34 1.42 8.46
CA PHE A 10 -19.09 0.12 9.06
C PHE A 10 -18.26 0.27 10.34
N GLN A 11 -18.32 -0.75 11.19
CA GLN A 11 -17.52 -0.88 12.40
C GLN A 11 -16.50 -1.99 12.18
N TYR A 12 -15.25 -1.75 12.55
CA TYR A 12 -14.14 -2.69 12.41
C TYR A 12 -13.53 -2.95 13.80
N PRO A 13 -14.21 -3.73 14.66
CA PRO A 13 -13.73 -4.00 16.00
C PRO A 13 -12.35 -4.67 15.98
N ILE A 14 -11.53 -4.36 16.98
CA ILE A 14 -10.19 -4.93 17.12
C ILE A 14 -10.25 -6.10 18.12
N GLU A 15 -9.87 -7.29 17.65
CA GLU A 15 -9.83 -8.51 18.46
C GLU A 15 -8.50 -8.67 19.20
N ASP A 16 -8.53 -9.16 20.44
CA ASP A 16 -7.33 -9.49 21.23
C ASP A 16 -6.81 -10.91 20.97
N THR A 17 -7.02 -11.43 19.77
CA THR A 17 -6.54 -12.77 19.42
C THR A 17 -5.02 -12.75 19.33
N GLN A 18 -4.36 -13.56 20.17
CA GLN A 18 -2.90 -13.61 20.27
C GLN A 18 -2.24 -14.16 18.99
N GLN A 19 -2.92 -15.06 18.27
CA GLN A 19 -2.47 -15.58 16.99
C GLN A 19 -3.21 -14.91 15.84
N ALA A 20 -2.46 -14.47 14.84
CA ALA A 20 -2.97 -13.92 13.58
C ALA A 20 -2.36 -14.66 12.38
N LEU A 21 -2.98 -14.51 11.22
CA LEU A 21 -2.41 -14.97 9.95
C LEU A 21 -1.83 -13.77 9.20
N VAL A 22 -0.71 -13.99 8.51
CA VAL A 22 -0.14 -12.96 7.62
C VAL A 22 -1.17 -12.55 6.57
N THR A 23 -1.20 -11.26 6.27
CA THR A 23 -2.05 -10.67 5.24
C THR A 23 -1.47 -10.85 3.84
N GLN A 24 -0.14 -11.07 3.74
CA GLN A 24 0.55 -11.19 2.47
C GLN A 24 1.62 -12.30 2.48
N ILE A 25 1.67 -13.05 1.37
CA ILE A 25 2.88 -13.75 0.92
C ILE A 25 3.45 -13.03 -0.31
N ARG A 26 4.77 -13.10 -0.49
CA ARG A 26 5.47 -12.43 -1.59
C ARG A 26 6.35 -13.40 -2.36
N ASP A 27 6.61 -13.04 -3.61
CA ASP A 27 7.58 -13.71 -4.48
C ASP A 27 7.41 -15.23 -4.57
N ALA A 28 6.16 -15.72 -4.55
CA ALA A 28 5.89 -17.15 -4.52
C ALA A 28 6.35 -17.85 -5.82
N LYS A 29 7.23 -18.84 -5.71
CA LYS A 29 7.78 -19.62 -6.83
C LYS A 29 7.56 -21.12 -6.63
N PRO A 30 6.90 -21.82 -7.57
CA PRO A 30 6.81 -23.28 -7.52
C PRO A 30 8.18 -23.92 -7.79
N SER A 31 8.44 -25.09 -7.19
CA SER A 31 9.59 -25.91 -7.54
C SER A 31 9.53 -26.38 -9.00
N PRO A 32 10.65 -26.80 -9.62
CA PRO A 32 10.66 -27.22 -11.02
C PRO A 32 9.69 -28.37 -11.35
N ASP A 33 9.44 -29.26 -10.38
CA ASP A 33 8.47 -30.36 -10.47
C ASP A 33 7.04 -29.98 -10.03
N GLY A 34 6.85 -28.75 -9.56
CA GLY A 34 5.56 -28.21 -9.11
C GLY A 34 5.03 -28.77 -7.78
N LYS A 35 5.82 -29.58 -7.05
CA LYS A 35 5.40 -30.22 -5.80
C LYS A 35 5.64 -29.39 -4.54
N LYS A 36 6.44 -28.32 -4.62
CA LYS A 36 6.72 -27.42 -3.50
C LYS A 36 6.51 -25.97 -3.92
N LEU A 37 6.31 -25.10 -2.94
CA LEU A 37 6.21 -23.66 -3.11
C LEU A 37 7.18 -22.98 -2.15
N ALA A 38 8.04 -22.10 -2.69
CA ALA A 38 8.87 -21.18 -1.89
C ALA A 38 8.30 -19.77 -1.97
N PHE A 39 8.31 -19.03 -0.88
CA PHE A 39 7.78 -17.67 -0.81
C PHE A 39 8.33 -16.97 0.43
N THR A 40 8.04 -15.67 0.56
CA THR A 40 8.40 -14.91 1.75
C THR A 40 7.18 -14.33 2.45
N ALA A 41 7.25 -14.28 3.78
CA ALA A 41 6.25 -13.67 4.65
C ALA A 41 6.97 -13.10 5.88
N LEU A 42 6.57 -11.91 6.35
CA LEU A 42 7.24 -11.22 7.47
C LEU A 42 8.77 -11.10 7.28
N ASN A 43 9.22 -10.87 6.05
CA ASN A 43 10.63 -10.82 5.66
C ASN A 43 11.42 -12.12 5.95
N ARG A 44 10.75 -13.28 6.02
CA ARG A 44 11.38 -14.60 6.22
C ARG A 44 11.06 -15.55 5.08
N LEU A 45 11.99 -16.46 4.79
CA LEU A 45 11.86 -17.47 3.74
C LEU A 45 11.08 -18.70 4.23
N TYR A 46 10.02 -19.07 3.50
CA TYR A 46 9.19 -20.24 3.77
C TYR A 46 9.19 -21.20 2.59
N VAL A 47 9.02 -22.49 2.90
CA VAL A 47 8.73 -23.56 1.94
C VAL A 47 7.57 -24.41 2.45
N MET A 48 6.75 -24.90 1.53
CA MET A 48 5.71 -25.89 1.80
C MET A 48 5.61 -26.94 0.69
N ASP A 49 5.13 -28.12 1.03
CA ASP A 49 4.59 -29.05 0.03
C ASP A 49 3.32 -28.44 -0.58
N PHE A 50 3.21 -28.46 -1.90
CA PHE A 50 2.15 -27.80 -2.65
C PHE A 50 1.24 -28.85 -3.32
N PRO A 51 -0.11 -28.73 -3.21
CA PRO A 51 -0.85 -27.57 -2.70
C PRO A 51 -1.20 -27.57 -1.20
N ASN A 52 -1.09 -28.70 -0.49
CA ASN A 52 -1.78 -28.87 0.79
C ASN A 52 -0.86 -28.97 2.03
N GLY A 53 0.46 -28.79 1.87
CA GLY A 53 1.41 -28.84 2.97
C GLY A 53 1.30 -27.64 3.92
N THR A 54 1.89 -27.77 5.11
CA THR A 54 2.01 -26.65 6.05
C THR A 54 3.28 -25.85 5.74
N PRO A 55 3.18 -24.51 5.59
CA PRO A 55 4.36 -23.65 5.53
C PRO A 55 5.30 -23.85 6.71
N ARG A 56 6.59 -24.02 6.40
CA ARG A 56 7.66 -23.99 7.40
C ARG A 56 8.70 -22.94 7.01
N ARG A 57 9.18 -22.21 8.01
CA ARG A 57 10.32 -21.31 7.82
C ARG A 57 11.55 -22.15 7.49
N LEU A 58 12.30 -21.76 6.46
CA LEU A 58 13.42 -22.56 5.93
C LEU A 58 14.73 -22.28 6.68
N THR A 59 14.86 -21.10 7.26
CA THR A 59 16.07 -20.59 7.92
C THR A 59 15.72 -19.97 9.28
N ASP A 60 16.72 -19.68 10.11
CA ASP A 60 16.61 -19.00 11.39
C ASP A 60 17.18 -17.57 11.40
N ASN A 61 17.54 -17.03 10.22
CA ASN A 61 18.17 -15.72 10.04
C ASN A 61 17.32 -14.55 10.58
N ASP A 62 17.99 -13.52 11.11
CA ASP A 62 17.36 -12.31 11.64
C ASP A 62 17.27 -11.16 10.62
N PHE A 63 17.95 -11.25 9.48
CA PHE A 63 17.88 -10.27 8.39
C PHE A 63 16.68 -10.52 7.45
N THR A 64 16.38 -9.55 6.57
CA THR A 64 15.31 -9.70 5.57
C THR A 64 15.71 -10.76 4.55
N GLU A 65 14.84 -11.72 4.26
CA GLU A 65 14.98 -12.70 3.19
C GLU A 65 13.92 -12.46 2.11
N ALA A 66 14.32 -12.37 0.84
CA ALA A 66 13.46 -11.93 -0.24
C ALA A 66 13.76 -12.60 -1.59
N GLN A 67 12.80 -12.54 -2.51
CA GLN A 67 12.96 -12.91 -3.92
C GLN A 67 13.57 -14.32 -4.14
N PRO A 68 13.00 -15.39 -3.56
CA PRO A 68 13.52 -16.73 -3.73
C PRO A 68 13.38 -17.23 -5.17
N SER A 69 14.37 -18.00 -5.64
CA SER A 69 14.32 -18.71 -6.92
C SER A 69 14.91 -20.11 -6.80
N TRP A 70 14.23 -21.09 -7.39
CA TRP A 70 14.63 -22.49 -7.33
C TRP A 70 15.74 -22.79 -8.34
N SER A 71 16.70 -23.63 -7.94
CA SER A 71 17.63 -24.24 -8.87
C SER A 71 16.87 -25.16 -9.85
N PRO A 72 17.36 -25.36 -11.09
CA PRO A 72 16.67 -26.19 -12.08
C PRO A 72 16.43 -27.64 -11.65
N ASP A 73 17.26 -28.16 -10.74
CA ASP A 73 17.15 -29.49 -10.16
C ASP A 73 16.20 -29.57 -8.94
N GLY A 74 15.74 -28.43 -8.42
CA GLY A 74 14.84 -28.35 -7.26
C GLY A 74 15.51 -28.54 -5.89
N ASN A 75 16.83 -28.72 -5.83
CA ASN A 75 17.54 -29.02 -4.58
C ASN A 75 17.89 -27.78 -3.76
N TRP A 76 17.99 -26.62 -4.40
CA TRP A 76 18.43 -25.36 -3.79
C TRP A 76 17.46 -24.23 -4.07
N ILE A 77 17.38 -23.29 -3.14
CA ILE A 77 16.76 -21.98 -3.33
C ILE A 77 17.85 -20.93 -3.17
N VAL A 78 18.00 -20.06 -4.17
CA VAL A 78 18.74 -18.79 -4.03
C VAL A 78 17.78 -17.73 -3.50
N PHE A 79 18.26 -16.85 -2.63
CA PHE A 79 17.49 -15.71 -2.14
C PHE A 79 18.41 -14.55 -1.81
N THR A 80 17.82 -13.36 -1.76
CA THR A 80 18.50 -12.14 -1.34
C THR A 80 18.34 -11.92 0.16
N SER A 81 19.41 -11.44 0.80
CA SER A 81 19.35 -10.90 2.16
C SER A 81 19.45 -9.37 2.19
N TRP A 82 18.78 -8.68 3.12
CA TRP A 82 19.04 -7.27 3.41
C TRP A 82 19.05 -6.96 4.91
N LYS A 83 19.99 -6.10 5.33
CA LYS A 83 20.11 -5.55 6.69
C LYS A 83 20.82 -4.18 6.64
N PRO A 84 20.91 -3.42 7.75
CA PRO A 84 21.76 -2.23 7.79
C PRO A 84 23.19 -2.55 7.31
N GLY A 85 23.74 -1.71 6.45
CA GLY A 85 25.01 -1.91 5.74
C GLY A 85 24.90 -2.71 4.44
N GLY A 86 23.71 -3.05 3.97
CA GLY A 86 23.46 -3.78 2.73
C GLY A 86 23.21 -5.28 2.92
N GLY A 87 23.31 -6.03 1.82
CA GLY A 87 22.87 -7.41 1.69
C GLY A 87 23.85 -8.32 0.97
N HIS A 88 23.46 -9.57 0.78
CA HIS A 88 24.20 -10.62 0.07
C HIS A 88 23.23 -11.57 -0.65
N LEU A 89 23.75 -12.41 -1.55
CA LEU A 89 23.01 -13.56 -2.07
C LEU A 89 23.40 -14.81 -1.28
N PHE A 90 22.40 -15.62 -0.97
CA PHE A 90 22.55 -16.90 -0.31
C PHE A 90 21.85 -17.99 -1.11
N LYS A 91 22.32 -19.23 -0.97
CA LYS A 91 21.54 -20.41 -1.31
C LYS A 91 21.33 -21.30 -0.09
N VAL A 92 20.22 -22.02 -0.06
CA VAL A 92 19.88 -22.99 0.99
C VAL A 92 19.24 -24.23 0.37
N ASN A 93 19.57 -25.41 0.88
CA ASN A 93 18.94 -26.65 0.46
C ASN A 93 17.53 -26.77 1.03
N THR A 94 16.65 -27.42 0.27
CA THR A 94 15.23 -27.50 0.60
C THR A 94 14.87 -28.74 1.43
N ASP A 95 15.67 -29.79 1.36
CA ASP A 95 15.46 -31.07 2.04
C ASP A 95 16.53 -31.39 3.09
N GLY A 96 16.14 -32.09 4.15
CA GLY A 96 17.03 -32.39 5.27
C GLY A 96 17.30 -31.18 6.17
N ARG A 97 18.46 -31.19 6.85
CA ARG A 97 18.88 -30.06 7.70
C ARG A 97 19.24 -28.86 6.80
N PRO A 98 18.69 -27.65 7.05
CA PRO A 98 19.07 -26.45 6.29
C PRO A 98 20.57 -26.17 6.41
N ARG A 99 21.21 -26.03 5.25
CA ARG A 99 22.61 -25.67 5.04
C ARG A 99 22.62 -24.47 4.11
N GLN A 100 22.95 -23.32 4.67
CA GLN A 100 23.04 -22.08 3.94
C GLN A 100 24.48 -21.85 3.44
N VAL A 101 24.60 -21.27 2.25
CA VAL A 101 25.87 -20.89 1.63
C VAL A 101 25.74 -19.46 1.14
N GLN A 102 26.61 -18.57 1.63
CA GLN A 102 26.73 -17.22 1.11
C GLN A 102 27.47 -17.26 -0.23
N LEU A 103 26.88 -16.67 -1.27
CA LEU A 103 27.42 -16.69 -2.62
C LEU A 103 28.30 -15.47 -2.90
N THR A 104 27.91 -14.29 -2.41
CA THR A 104 28.61 -13.02 -2.65
C THR A 104 29.50 -12.62 -1.48
N ARG A 105 30.61 -11.93 -1.76
CA ARG A 105 31.57 -11.47 -0.73
C ARG A 105 31.34 -10.02 -0.32
N GLU A 106 31.02 -9.16 -1.28
CA GLU A 106 30.79 -7.73 -1.05
C GLU A 106 29.36 -7.49 -0.60
N SER A 107 29.17 -6.55 0.32
CA SER A 107 27.84 -6.10 0.70
C SER A 107 27.26 -5.18 -0.38
N GLY A 108 25.97 -5.34 -0.67
CA GLY A 108 25.27 -4.51 -1.64
C GLY A 108 23.77 -4.79 -1.67
N ILE A 109 23.05 -4.08 -2.52
CA ILE A 109 21.70 -4.48 -2.87
C ILE A 109 21.81 -5.54 -3.96
N TYR A 110 21.30 -6.74 -3.69
CA TYR A 110 21.13 -7.77 -4.71
C TYR A 110 19.64 -7.93 -4.98
N SER A 111 19.21 -8.08 -6.22
CA SER A 111 17.79 -8.27 -6.52
C SER A 111 17.54 -9.14 -7.75
N ALA A 112 16.36 -9.76 -7.76
CA ALA A 112 15.88 -10.69 -8.78
C ALA A 112 16.89 -11.77 -9.18
N PRO A 113 17.42 -12.59 -8.23
CA PRO A 113 18.30 -13.68 -8.57
C PRO A 113 17.56 -14.80 -9.30
N GLU A 114 18.08 -15.21 -10.46
CA GLU A 114 17.50 -16.30 -11.26
C GLU A 114 18.59 -17.25 -11.77
N TRP A 115 18.32 -18.55 -11.70
CA TRP A 115 19.21 -19.60 -12.19
C TRP A 115 19.10 -19.75 -13.71
N SER A 116 20.24 -19.93 -14.38
CA SER A 116 20.24 -20.43 -15.76
C SER A 116 19.80 -21.91 -15.79
N TYR A 117 19.01 -22.30 -16.79
CA TYR A 117 18.71 -23.70 -17.05
C TYR A 117 19.90 -24.47 -17.66
N ASN A 118 20.81 -23.76 -18.31
CA ASN A 118 21.77 -24.34 -19.25
C ASN A 118 23.23 -24.20 -18.79
N SER A 119 23.51 -23.39 -17.75
CA SER A 119 24.87 -23.13 -17.28
C SER A 119 24.94 -23.04 -15.75
N ASN A 120 26.16 -23.21 -15.20
CA ASN A 120 26.46 -23.03 -13.78
C ASN A 120 26.49 -21.52 -13.42
N ARG A 121 25.37 -20.82 -13.59
CA ARG A 121 25.25 -19.36 -13.40
C ARG A 121 23.94 -18.94 -12.77
N ILE A 122 24.01 -17.90 -11.94
CA ILE A 122 22.88 -17.14 -11.40
C ILE A 122 23.04 -15.70 -11.86
N ALA A 123 22.05 -15.15 -12.56
CA ALA A 123 22.01 -13.73 -12.95
C ALA A 123 21.14 -12.93 -11.97
N PHE A 124 21.51 -11.68 -11.74
CA PHE A 124 20.82 -10.79 -10.80
C PHE A 124 21.20 -9.34 -11.08
N LEU A 125 20.46 -8.41 -10.46
CA LEU A 125 20.83 -7.00 -10.40
C LEU A 125 21.61 -6.71 -9.12
N ARG A 126 22.57 -5.79 -9.21
CA ARG A 126 23.40 -5.35 -8.09
C ARG A 126 23.45 -3.83 -8.00
N SER A 127 23.24 -3.28 -6.80
CA SER A 127 23.60 -1.91 -6.44
C SER A 127 24.50 -1.88 -5.20
N THR A 128 24.99 -0.70 -4.82
CA THR A 128 25.91 -0.53 -3.70
C THR A 128 25.22 -0.67 -2.35
N ALA A 129 25.98 -0.97 -1.30
CA ALA A 129 25.46 -0.91 0.07
C ALA A 129 25.02 0.52 0.45
N GLN A 130 25.72 1.54 -0.05
CA GLN A 130 25.35 2.94 0.16
C GLN A 130 23.95 3.24 -0.39
N ALA A 131 23.60 2.73 -1.57
CA ALA A 131 22.26 2.90 -2.13
C ALA A 131 21.15 2.31 -1.24
N TYR A 132 21.46 1.34 -0.37
CA TYR A 132 20.50 0.80 0.61
C TYR A 132 20.31 1.75 1.81
N GLU A 133 21.38 2.40 2.25
CA GLU A 133 21.33 3.42 3.30
C GLU A 133 20.57 4.65 2.82
N ASP A 134 20.87 5.11 1.60
CA ASP A 134 20.23 6.25 0.95
C ASP A 134 18.75 5.96 0.58
N ALA A 135 18.32 4.71 0.66
CA ALA A 135 16.93 4.28 0.46
C ALA A 135 16.04 4.64 1.65
N THR A 136 15.92 5.95 1.92
CA THR A 136 15.13 6.55 2.99
C THR A 136 13.66 6.72 2.61
N GLY A 137 13.35 6.75 1.30
CA GLY A 137 11.99 6.85 0.73
C GLY A 137 11.72 5.83 -0.39
N PRO A 138 10.62 6.00 -1.17
CA PRO A 138 10.15 4.98 -2.12
C PRO A 138 11.08 4.76 -3.33
N VAL A 139 11.89 5.76 -3.67
CA VAL A 139 12.79 5.78 -4.84
C VAL A 139 14.15 6.34 -4.43
N VAL A 140 15.23 5.75 -4.92
CA VAL A 140 16.60 6.27 -4.77
C VAL A 140 17.02 6.91 -6.09
N ARG A 141 17.31 8.20 -6.09
CA ARG A 141 17.77 8.90 -7.30
C ARG A 141 19.25 8.61 -7.56
N GLY A 142 19.60 8.39 -8.82
CA GLY A 142 21.00 8.19 -9.22
C GLY A 142 21.64 6.87 -8.77
N ALA A 143 20.87 5.97 -8.13
CA ALA A 143 21.35 4.64 -7.80
C ALA A 143 21.68 3.87 -9.08
N ARG A 144 22.97 3.61 -9.29
CA ARG A 144 23.43 2.75 -10.37
C ARG A 144 23.13 1.30 -10.01
N GLU A 145 22.45 0.60 -10.92
CA GLU A 145 22.30 -0.85 -10.88
C GLU A 145 23.09 -1.48 -12.03
N ASP A 146 23.78 -2.57 -11.73
CA ASP A 146 24.48 -3.40 -12.70
C ASP A 146 23.72 -4.71 -12.92
N LEU A 147 23.66 -5.18 -14.17
CA LEU A 147 23.30 -6.56 -14.49
C LEU A 147 24.57 -7.41 -14.40
N VAL A 148 24.52 -8.45 -13.59
CA VAL A 148 25.70 -9.27 -13.26
C VAL A 148 25.34 -10.75 -13.13
N TRP A 149 26.35 -11.60 -13.07
CA TRP A 149 26.18 -13.02 -12.76
C TRP A 149 27.25 -13.56 -11.82
N ILE A 150 26.94 -14.70 -11.18
CA ILE A 150 27.87 -15.44 -10.32
C ILE A 150 27.77 -16.96 -10.57
N SER A 151 28.83 -17.71 -10.30
CA SER A 151 28.77 -19.18 -10.26
C SER A 151 27.79 -19.63 -9.17
N THR A 152 27.10 -20.76 -9.37
CA THR A 152 26.20 -21.30 -8.34
C THR A 152 26.94 -21.73 -7.08
N ASP A 153 28.26 -21.92 -7.15
CA ASP A 153 29.13 -22.22 -6.00
C ASP A 153 29.60 -20.96 -5.25
N GLY A 154 29.24 -19.77 -5.75
CA GLY A 154 29.65 -18.46 -5.21
C GLY A 154 30.98 -17.97 -5.78
N GLY A 155 31.51 -16.89 -5.20
CA GLY A 155 32.80 -16.33 -5.57
C GLY A 155 32.73 -14.92 -6.16
N SER A 156 33.53 -14.65 -7.21
CA SER A 156 33.62 -13.33 -7.83
C SER A 156 32.46 -13.05 -8.77
N ILE A 157 31.76 -11.94 -8.53
CA ILE A 157 30.71 -11.44 -9.40
C ILE A 157 31.30 -11.03 -10.75
N GLN A 158 30.67 -11.45 -11.84
CA GLN A 158 31.03 -11.09 -13.20
C GLN A 158 30.07 -10.04 -13.74
N PHE A 159 30.63 -8.96 -14.27
CA PHE A 159 29.87 -7.86 -14.84
C PHE A 159 29.38 -8.20 -16.25
N ILE A 160 28.13 -7.83 -16.57
CA ILE A 160 27.54 -7.97 -17.91
C ILE A 160 27.39 -6.59 -18.55
N ASP A 161 26.58 -5.72 -17.95
CA ASP A 161 26.34 -4.34 -18.37
C ASP A 161 25.73 -3.55 -17.21
N THR A 162 25.63 -2.22 -17.31
CA THR A 162 24.72 -1.48 -16.43
C THR A 162 23.27 -1.85 -16.75
N SER A 163 22.38 -1.83 -15.75
CA SER A 163 21.01 -2.31 -15.93
C SER A 163 20.26 -1.51 -16.99
N LYS A 164 20.46 -0.17 -17.04
CA LYS A 164 19.79 0.74 -18.00
C LYS A 164 18.26 0.54 -18.02
N GLY A 165 17.65 0.33 -16.85
CA GLY A 165 16.22 0.06 -16.72
C GLY A 165 15.78 -1.38 -17.04
N ARG A 166 16.71 -2.27 -17.41
CA ARG A 166 16.46 -3.71 -17.55
C ARG A 166 16.31 -4.34 -16.16
N ALA A 167 15.23 -5.09 -15.98
CA ALA A 167 14.90 -5.75 -14.72
C ALA A 167 14.48 -7.21 -14.94
N GLN A 168 14.37 -7.95 -13.83
CA GLN A 168 13.85 -9.33 -13.80
C GLN A 168 14.57 -10.26 -14.79
N PRO A 169 15.88 -10.54 -14.62
CA PRO A 169 16.56 -11.54 -15.45
C PRO A 169 15.85 -12.89 -15.37
N HIS A 170 15.63 -13.53 -16.52
CA HIS A 170 15.00 -14.84 -16.63
C HIS A 170 15.45 -15.59 -17.88
N PHE A 171 15.13 -16.89 -17.96
CA PHE A 171 15.77 -17.82 -18.90
C PHE A 171 14.79 -18.75 -19.60
N THR A 172 15.23 -19.31 -20.74
CA THR A 172 14.57 -20.41 -21.44
C THR A 172 15.39 -21.69 -21.33
N LYS A 173 14.77 -22.84 -21.63
CA LYS A 173 15.42 -24.14 -21.79
C LYS A 173 15.94 -24.36 -23.23
N ILE A 174 15.76 -23.38 -24.12
CA ILE A 174 16.06 -23.51 -25.56
C ILE A 174 17.42 -22.91 -25.89
N ASP A 175 17.76 -21.79 -25.28
CA ASP A 175 19.00 -21.06 -25.54
C ASP A 175 19.66 -20.57 -24.24
N ASP A 176 20.93 -20.21 -24.34
CA ASP A 176 21.72 -19.67 -23.23
C ASP A 176 21.82 -18.15 -23.34
N ARG A 177 20.67 -17.47 -23.22
CA ARG A 177 20.55 -16.01 -23.23
C ARG A 177 19.81 -15.50 -22.00
N ILE A 178 20.12 -14.27 -21.60
CA ILE A 178 19.43 -13.59 -20.50
C ILE A 178 18.26 -12.80 -21.10
N TYR A 179 17.04 -13.09 -20.67
CA TYR A 179 15.86 -12.31 -21.00
C TYR A 179 15.55 -11.32 -19.87
N LEU A 180 15.07 -10.14 -20.24
CA LEU A 180 14.90 -9.01 -19.33
C LEU A 180 13.60 -8.27 -19.64
N SER A 181 12.97 -7.73 -18.60
CA SER A 181 11.85 -6.81 -18.72
C SER A 181 12.35 -5.37 -18.72
N HIS A 182 11.72 -4.51 -19.53
CA HIS A 182 12.03 -3.08 -19.58
C HIS A 182 10.73 -2.28 -19.78
N SER A 183 10.54 -1.21 -19.02
CA SER A 183 9.29 -0.42 -19.00
C SER A 183 8.90 0.15 -20.38
N SER A 184 9.85 0.76 -21.11
CA SER A 184 9.62 1.31 -22.45
C SER A 184 9.91 0.34 -23.60
N LYS A 185 10.95 -0.49 -23.50
CA LYS A 185 11.33 -1.43 -24.58
C LYS A 185 10.60 -2.78 -24.56
N GLY A 186 9.89 -3.13 -23.49
CA GLY A 186 9.21 -4.41 -23.34
C GLY A 186 10.17 -5.56 -23.00
N LEU A 187 9.98 -6.71 -23.62
CA LEU A 187 10.81 -7.91 -23.44
C LEU A 187 12.07 -7.82 -24.30
N LEU A 188 13.22 -7.98 -23.67
CA LEU A 188 14.54 -7.93 -24.28
C LEU A 188 15.29 -9.26 -24.09
N SER A 189 16.33 -9.50 -24.89
CA SER A 189 17.36 -10.50 -24.59
C SER A 189 18.76 -9.94 -24.80
N ILE A 190 19.73 -10.42 -24.04
CA ILE A 190 21.15 -10.02 -24.14
C ILE A 190 22.05 -11.24 -23.90
N ARG A 191 23.29 -11.17 -24.38
CA ARG A 191 24.32 -12.19 -24.08
C ARG A 191 24.95 -11.97 -22.71
N TRP A 192 25.58 -13.01 -22.18
CA TRP A 192 26.31 -12.99 -20.90
C TRP A 192 27.53 -12.05 -20.88
N ASP A 193 27.98 -11.56 -22.04
CA ASP A 193 29.06 -10.57 -22.19
C ASP A 193 28.54 -9.14 -22.41
N GLY A 194 27.22 -8.93 -22.32
CA GLY A 194 26.58 -7.63 -22.52
C GLY A 194 26.39 -7.23 -23.98
N THR A 195 26.75 -8.08 -24.94
CA THR A 195 26.60 -7.79 -26.37
C THR A 195 25.27 -8.31 -26.94
N ASP A 196 24.96 -7.90 -28.18
CA ASP A 196 23.86 -8.46 -28.98
C ASP A 196 22.49 -8.34 -28.27
N GLU A 197 22.17 -7.15 -27.73
CA GLU A 197 20.83 -6.84 -27.20
C GLU A 197 19.78 -6.90 -28.32
N LYS A 198 18.66 -7.57 -28.06
CA LYS A 198 17.55 -7.71 -29.01
C LYS A 198 16.22 -7.38 -28.34
N GLU A 199 15.42 -6.52 -28.97
CA GLU A 199 14.03 -6.30 -28.59
C GLU A 199 13.15 -7.43 -29.12
N ILE A 200 12.48 -8.16 -28.22
CA ILE A 200 11.71 -9.36 -28.55
C ILE A 200 10.22 -9.05 -28.71
N LEU A 201 9.65 -8.26 -27.80
CA LEU A 201 8.20 -8.00 -27.77
C LEU A 201 7.86 -6.73 -27.00
N LYS A 202 7.01 -5.87 -27.57
CA LYS A 202 6.35 -4.77 -26.85
C LYS A 202 4.88 -5.09 -26.65
N LEU A 203 4.36 -4.77 -25.47
CA LEU A 203 2.94 -4.96 -25.12
C LEU A 203 2.31 -3.64 -24.70
N LYS A 204 1.03 -3.48 -25.05
CA LYS A 204 0.18 -2.37 -24.62
C LYS A 204 -1.12 -2.91 -24.01
N GLY A 205 -1.57 -2.30 -22.94
CA GLY A 205 -2.82 -2.63 -22.25
C GLY A 205 -3.97 -1.73 -22.66
N ILE A 206 -4.96 -1.67 -21.77
CA ILE A 206 -6.10 -0.76 -21.91
C ILE A 206 -5.66 0.71 -21.85
N GLU A 207 -6.41 1.56 -22.53
CA GLU A 207 -6.47 2.98 -22.22
C GLU A 207 -7.46 3.18 -21.07
N THR A 208 -6.96 3.69 -19.95
CA THR A 208 -7.79 4.02 -18.81
C THR A 208 -8.42 5.40 -19.00
N TYR A 209 -9.35 5.76 -18.11
CA TYR A 209 -9.97 7.09 -18.12
C TYR A 209 -8.94 8.10 -17.57
N GLY A 210 -7.98 8.52 -18.38
CA GLY A 210 -6.90 9.44 -17.99
C GLY A 210 -7.38 10.89 -17.85
N SER A 211 -6.98 11.54 -16.76
CA SER A 211 -7.19 12.97 -16.43
C SER A 211 -6.33 13.95 -17.25
N GLN A 212 -5.61 13.49 -18.27
CA GLN A 212 -4.81 14.36 -19.15
C GLN A 212 -5.66 15.41 -19.90
N ASP A 213 -6.97 15.22 -20.00
CA ASP A 213 -7.86 16.22 -20.60
C ASP A 213 -8.40 17.24 -19.57
N ILE A 214 -8.20 17.02 -18.26
CA ILE A 214 -8.62 17.95 -17.17
C ILE A 214 -7.45 18.82 -16.71
N PHE A 215 -6.23 18.27 -16.69
CA PHE A 215 -5.01 19.02 -16.39
C PHE A 215 -4.22 19.22 -17.68
N GLY A 216 -4.50 20.33 -18.37
CA GLY A 216 -3.81 20.69 -19.61
C GLY A 216 -2.29 20.81 -19.48
N LYS A 217 -1.60 21.07 -20.60
CA LYS A 217 -0.13 21.24 -20.67
C LYS A 217 0.43 22.24 -19.64
N ASP A 218 -0.37 23.18 -19.16
CA ASP A 218 0.05 24.29 -18.31
C ASP A 218 0.17 23.92 -16.81
N HIS A 219 -0.17 22.69 -16.41
CA HIS A 219 -0.12 22.26 -15.00
C HIS A 219 1.02 21.27 -14.66
N PHE A 220 1.90 20.96 -15.62
CA PHE A 220 3.00 20.00 -15.43
C PHE A 220 4.33 20.60 -14.95
N ASP A 221 4.37 21.91 -14.67
CA ASP A 221 5.54 22.59 -14.08
C ASP A 221 5.58 22.54 -12.54
N VAL A 222 4.81 21.65 -11.90
CA VAL A 222 4.98 21.34 -10.48
C VAL A 222 6.13 20.34 -10.31
N PRO A 223 7.15 20.62 -9.48
CA PRO A 223 8.28 19.72 -9.29
C PRO A 223 7.81 18.40 -8.64
N GLU A 224 7.96 17.28 -9.36
CA GLU A 224 8.17 15.88 -8.90
C GLU A 224 7.34 15.29 -7.72
N GLN A 225 6.35 15.97 -7.16
CA GLN A 225 5.64 15.54 -5.94
C GLN A 225 4.34 14.78 -6.20
N GLN A 226 3.97 14.53 -7.45
CA GLN A 226 3.06 13.43 -7.75
C GLN A 226 3.87 12.12 -7.67
N TYR A 227 3.90 11.51 -6.48
CA TYR A 227 4.56 10.21 -6.24
C TYR A 227 3.91 9.01 -6.95
N LEU A 228 3.06 9.25 -7.94
CA LEU A 228 2.79 8.25 -8.97
C LEU A 228 3.94 8.31 -9.97
N PRO A 229 4.52 7.18 -10.41
CA PRO A 229 5.62 7.20 -11.38
C PRO A 229 5.13 7.78 -12.70
N VAL A 230 5.24 9.10 -12.86
CA VAL A 230 5.26 9.76 -14.16
C VAL A 230 6.72 9.70 -14.58
N THR A 231 7.12 8.64 -15.26
CA THR A 231 8.45 8.56 -15.87
C THR A 231 8.62 9.73 -16.84
N GLU A 232 9.83 10.27 -17.00
CA GLU A 232 10.11 11.32 -18.00
C GLU A 232 9.56 10.95 -19.39
N ASP A 233 9.59 9.66 -19.74
CA ASP A 233 9.00 9.09 -20.97
C ASP A 233 7.48 9.33 -21.15
N ASN A 234 6.73 9.65 -20.08
CA ASN A 234 5.29 9.92 -20.16
C ASN A 234 4.97 11.35 -20.63
N ARG A 235 5.99 12.24 -20.72
CA ARG A 235 5.81 13.61 -21.20
C ARG A 235 5.88 13.71 -22.73
N GLU A 236 6.55 12.77 -23.40
CA GLU A 236 6.81 12.83 -24.85
C GLU A 236 5.89 11.93 -25.69
N ASP A 237 5.43 10.80 -25.14
CA ASP A 237 4.52 9.90 -25.86
C ASP A 237 3.05 10.30 -25.64
N ASN A 238 2.36 10.72 -26.71
CA ASN A 238 0.90 10.88 -26.77
C ASN A 238 0.12 9.55 -26.63
N ASP A 239 0.80 8.44 -26.32
CA ASP A 239 0.22 7.11 -26.21
C ASP A 239 -0.34 6.87 -24.80
N LYS A 240 -1.68 6.94 -24.69
CA LYS A 240 -2.42 6.79 -23.43
C LYS A 240 -2.60 5.33 -22.99
N ALA A 241 -2.08 4.35 -23.74
CA ALA A 241 -2.23 2.94 -23.42
C ALA A 241 -1.32 2.51 -22.26
N SER A 242 -1.86 1.68 -21.36
CA SER A 242 -1.12 1.18 -20.20
C SER A 242 0.06 0.30 -20.63
N ARG A 243 1.16 0.34 -19.89
CA ARG A 243 2.38 -0.44 -20.17
C ARG A 243 2.57 -1.56 -19.14
N PRO A 244 3.24 -2.67 -19.51
CA PRO A 244 3.55 -3.73 -18.57
C PRO A 244 4.53 -3.27 -17.49
N SER A 245 4.27 -3.65 -16.24
CA SER A 245 5.23 -3.55 -15.13
C SER A 245 6.30 -4.63 -15.21
N GLU A 246 5.93 -5.80 -15.76
CA GLU A 246 6.83 -6.94 -15.94
C GLU A 246 6.43 -7.76 -17.17
N ILE A 247 7.42 -8.25 -17.92
CA ILE A 247 7.27 -9.29 -18.95
C ILE A 247 8.29 -10.40 -18.74
N ARG A 248 7.84 -11.66 -18.72
CA ARG A 248 8.69 -12.85 -18.62
C ARG A 248 8.44 -13.83 -19.77
N ILE A 249 9.48 -14.29 -20.46
CA ILE A 249 9.38 -15.37 -21.43
C ILE A 249 9.15 -16.73 -20.73
N SER A 250 8.37 -17.61 -21.36
CA SER A 250 8.14 -18.98 -20.91
C SER A 250 9.43 -19.82 -21.02
N PRO A 251 9.60 -20.84 -20.16
CA PRO A 251 10.75 -21.75 -20.26
C PRO A 251 10.90 -22.41 -21.65
N ASP A 252 9.82 -22.63 -22.38
CA ASP A 252 9.84 -23.16 -23.76
C ASP A 252 10.01 -22.08 -24.86
N GLY A 253 10.26 -20.82 -24.49
CA GLY A 253 10.58 -19.74 -25.42
C GLY A 253 9.47 -19.35 -26.41
N LYS A 254 8.21 -19.74 -26.18
CA LYS A 254 7.10 -19.49 -27.12
C LYS A 254 6.13 -18.40 -26.69
N THR A 255 6.01 -18.17 -25.40
CA THR A 255 4.94 -17.34 -24.82
C THR A 255 5.54 -16.33 -23.86
N ALA A 256 5.03 -15.11 -23.84
CA ALA A 256 5.33 -14.11 -22.84
C ALA A 256 4.22 -14.06 -21.79
N LEU A 257 4.59 -13.95 -20.54
CA LEU A 257 3.75 -13.63 -19.40
C LEU A 257 3.94 -12.15 -19.09
N ALA A 258 2.86 -11.38 -18.95
CA ALA A 258 2.94 -9.96 -18.69
C ALA A 258 1.97 -9.53 -17.59
N GLN A 259 2.42 -8.63 -16.72
CA GLN A 259 1.58 -7.96 -15.74
C GLN A 259 1.32 -6.53 -16.22
N ILE A 260 0.05 -6.16 -16.41
CA ILE A 260 -0.38 -4.83 -16.86
C ILE A 260 -1.56 -4.39 -15.99
N ASN A 261 -1.45 -3.25 -15.29
CA ASN A 261 -2.51 -2.71 -14.40
C ASN A 261 -3.04 -3.69 -13.34
N ASN A 262 -2.17 -4.55 -12.78
CA ASN A 262 -2.49 -5.73 -11.94
C ASN A 262 -3.01 -6.96 -12.67
N ASP A 263 -3.44 -6.86 -13.93
CA ASP A 263 -3.91 -8.03 -14.64
C ASP A 263 -2.75 -8.83 -15.23
N ILE A 264 -2.91 -10.14 -15.26
CA ILE A 264 -1.91 -11.06 -15.79
C ILE A 264 -2.38 -11.58 -17.15
N TYR A 265 -1.48 -11.52 -18.13
CA TYR A 265 -1.73 -11.93 -19.50
C TYR A 265 -0.67 -12.91 -19.99
N THR A 266 -1.07 -13.85 -20.84
CA THR A 266 -0.14 -14.57 -21.73
C THR A 266 -0.30 -14.09 -23.16
N VAL A 267 0.80 -13.96 -23.89
CA VAL A 267 0.82 -13.59 -25.31
C VAL A 267 1.83 -14.45 -26.06
N THR A 268 1.43 -15.06 -27.17
CA THR A 268 2.36 -15.81 -28.04
C THR A 268 3.40 -14.87 -28.65
N ILE A 269 4.67 -15.25 -28.59
CA ILE A 269 5.79 -14.48 -29.13
C ILE A 269 5.95 -14.78 -30.63
N PRO A 270 5.83 -13.78 -31.52
CA PRO A 270 6.11 -13.97 -32.94
C PRO A 270 7.60 -14.22 -33.18
N ARG A 271 7.94 -15.29 -33.90
CA ARG A 271 9.34 -15.71 -34.11
C ARG A 271 10.03 -15.04 -35.31
N TYR A 272 9.26 -14.45 -36.22
CA TYR A 272 9.76 -13.91 -37.48
C TYR A 272 9.23 -12.50 -37.71
N GLY A 273 10.00 -11.67 -38.40
CA GLY A 273 9.64 -10.29 -38.74
C GLY A 273 10.27 -9.24 -37.82
N LYS A 274 9.76 -8.00 -37.90
CA LYS A 274 10.18 -6.90 -37.01
C LYS A 274 9.63 -7.13 -35.60
N THR A 275 10.27 -6.56 -34.58
CA THR A 275 9.80 -6.59 -33.19
C THR A 275 8.35 -6.12 -33.10
N PRO A 276 7.42 -6.98 -32.68
CA PRO A 276 6.00 -6.66 -32.68
C PRO A 276 5.62 -5.81 -31.48
N THR A 277 4.66 -4.90 -31.68
CA THR A 277 3.92 -4.23 -30.61
C THR A 277 2.50 -4.76 -30.59
N ILE A 278 2.10 -5.46 -29.53
CA ILE A 278 0.81 -6.15 -29.44
C ILE A 278 -0.04 -5.49 -28.35
N SER A 279 -1.27 -5.12 -28.70
CA SER A 279 -2.26 -4.66 -27.71
C SER A 279 -3.01 -5.86 -27.12
N VAL A 280 -3.08 -5.91 -25.80
CA VAL A 280 -3.89 -6.85 -25.01
C VAL A 280 -5.08 -6.15 -24.33
N ALA A 281 -5.41 -4.91 -24.73
CA ALA A 281 -6.59 -4.20 -24.25
C ALA A 281 -7.89 -4.99 -24.45
N SER A 282 -7.93 -5.84 -25.47
CA SER A 282 -8.92 -6.90 -25.67
C SER A 282 -8.17 -8.15 -26.11
N ALA A 283 -7.79 -9.00 -25.14
CA ALA A 283 -6.95 -10.18 -25.38
C ALA A 283 -7.52 -11.14 -26.43
N ASP A 284 -8.85 -11.21 -26.55
CA ASP A 284 -9.56 -11.99 -27.58
C ASP A 284 -9.41 -11.43 -29.01
N LYS A 285 -9.07 -10.15 -29.15
CA LYS A 285 -8.87 -9.44 -30.42
C LYS A 285 -7.40 -9.06 -30.67
N ALA A 286 -6.48 -9.56 -29.85
CA ALA A 286 -5.06 -9.28 -30.01
C ALA A 286 -4.53 -9.84 -31.34
N ALA A 287 -3.53 -9.17 -31.92
CA ALA A 287 -2.94 -9.55 -33.21
C ALA A 287 -2.27 -10.94 -33.19
N PHE A 288 -1.92 -11.43 -32.01
CA PHE A 288 -1.44 -12.78 -31.77
C PHE A 288 -2.21 -13.41 -30.60
N PRO A 289 -2.26 -14.75 -30.50
CA PRO A 289 -3.00 -15.40 -29.43
C PRO A 289 -2.61 -14.86 -28.06
N ALA A 290 -3.59 -14.29 -27.36
CA ALA A 290 -3.43 -13.75 -26.03
C ALA A 290 -4.59 -14.18 -25.13
N MET A 291 -4.32 -14.24 -23.83
CA MET A 291 -5.30 -14.57 -22.79
C MET A 291 -5.09 -13.66 -21.59
N LYS A 292 -6.18 -13.11 -21.05
CA LYS A 292 -6.19 -12.54 -19.70
C LYS A 292 -6.48 -13.67 -18.72
N LEU A 293 -5.60 -13.87 -17.74
CA LEU A 293 -5.68 -14.99 -16.80
C LEU A 293 -6.40 -14.61 -15.49
N THR A 294 -6.28 -13.35 -15.09
CA THR A 294 -6.86 -12.84 -13.84
C THR A 294 -8.32 -12.42 -14.03
N VAL A 295 -9.14 -12.69 -13.02
CA VAL A 295 -10.47 -12.08 -12.87
C VAL A 295 -10.33 -10.79 -12.06
N MET A 296 -9.77 -10.95 -10.85
CA MET A 296 -9.20 -9.92 -9.99
C MET A 296 -7.67 -10.05 -10.09
N GLY A 297 -6.97 -8.91 -10.13
CA GLY A 297 -5.53 -8.85 -10.47
C GLY A 297 -4.61 -9.76 -9.64
N GLY A 298 -3.32 -9.80 -9.96
CA GLY A 298 -2.34 -10.66 -9.31
C GLY A 298 -0.94 -10.05 -9.29
N GLU A 299 -0.16 -10.45 -8.28
CA GLU A 299 1.20 -10.00 -8.02
C GLU A 299 2.19 -11.17 -8.12
N PHE A 300 3.47 -10.85 -8.35
CA PHE A 300 4.56 -11.83 -8.42
C PHE A 300 4.33 -12.97 -9.42
N PRO A 301 4.03 -12.67 -10.70
CA PRO A 301 3.74 -13.70 -11.69
C PRO A 301 4.95 -14.64 -11.92
N ALA A 302 4.67 -15.93 -12.06
CA ALA A 302 5.69 -16.96 -12.26
C ALA A 302 5.24 -18.06 -13.20
N TRP A 303 6.18 -18.58 -13.99
CA TRP A 303 5.99 -19.77 -14.81
C TRP A 303 6.25 -21.04 -14.00
N SER A 304 5.46 -22.07 -14.26
CA SER A 304 5.88 -23.45 -14.00
C SER A 304 6.97 -23.86 -15.00
N SER A 305 7.87 -24.78 -14.60
CA SER A 305 9.03 -25.13 -15.44
C SER A 305 8.66 -25.81 -16.76
N ASP A 306 7.46 -26.39 -16.87
CA ASP A 306 6.94 -27.04 -18.07
C ASP A 306 6.22 -26.05 -19.02
N SER A 307 6.14 -24.77 -18.67
CA SER A 307 5.43 -23.71 -19.41
C SER A 307 3.92 -23.91 -19.53
N LYS A 308 3.30 -24.85 -18.80
CA LYS A 308 1.87 -25.17 -18.93
C LYS A 308 1.00 -24.39 -17.95
N LYS A 309 1.56 -24.03 -16.79
CA LYS A 309 0.85 -23.32 -15.73
C LYS A 309 1.49 -21.99 -15.39
N VAL A 310 0.65 -21.03 -15.05
CA VAL A 310 1.04 -19.71 -14.54
C VAL A 310 0.61 -19.58 -13.09
N HIS A 311 1.46 -18.99 -12.28
CA HIS A 311 1.24 -18.76 -10.86
C HIS A 311 1.33 -17.27 -10.53
N TRP A 312 0.62 -16.84 -9.49
CA TRP A 312 0.73 -15.51 -8.89
C TRP A 312 0.16 -15.53 -7.48
N SER A 313 0.42 -14.48 -6.72
CA SER A 313 -0.15 -14.30 -5.38
C SER A 313 -1.02 -13.04 -5.33
N LEU A 314 -1.96 -13.00 -4.38
CA LEU A 314 -2.74 -11.83 -4.05
C LEU A 314 -3.05 -11.90 -2.55
N GLY A 315 -2.47 -10.98 -1.77
CA GLY A 315 -2.46 -11.12 -0.31
C GLY A 315 -1.80 -12.43 0.11
N ALA A 316 -2.44 -13.19 1.02
CA ALA A 316 -1.98 -14.50 1.46
C ALA A 316 -2.48 -15.68 0.60
N SER A 317 -3.19 -15.40 -0.51
CA SER A 317 -3.63 -16.44 -1.45
C SER A 317 -2.63 -16.61 -2.59
N HIS A 318 -2.44 -17.86 -3.01
CA HIS A 318 -1.69 -18.26 -4.19
C HIS A 318 -2.62 -18.83 -5.25
N PHE A 319 -2.39 -18.48 -6.50
CA PHE A 319 -3.21 -18.90 -7.63
C PHE A 319 -2.41 -19.75 -8.61
N ARG A 320 -3.09 -20.70 -9.25
CA ARG A 320 -2.55 -21.52 -10.34
C ARG A 320 -3.53 -21.58 -11.49
N TYR A 321 -3.11 -21.13 -12.66
CA TYR A 321 -3.87 -21.19 -13.90
C TYR A 321 -3.26 -22.22 -14.84
N ASP A 322 -4.06 -23.18 -15.28
CA ASP A 322 -3.67 -24.15 -16.31
C ASP A 322 -4.04 -23.61 -17.71
N LEU A 323 -3.03 -23.34 -18.53
CA LEU A 323 -3.21 -22.71 -19.84
C LEU A 323 -3.93 -23.61 -20.84
N GLU A 324 -3.74 -24.93 -20.73
CA GLU A 324 -4.38 -25.89 -21.63
C GLU A 324 -5.86 -26.02 -21.28
N ALA A 325 -6.18 -26.17 -19.99
CA ALA A 325 -7.56 -26.19 -19.52
C ALA A 325 -8.30 -24.88 -19.83
N GLY A 326 -7.66 -23.74 -19.61
CA GLY A 326 -8.22 -22.42 -19.93
C GLY A 326 -8.50 -22.25 -21.43
N LYS A 327 -7.60 -22.73 -22.29
CA LYS A 327 -7.80 -22.74 -23.74
C LYS A 327 -8.96 -23.66 -24.14
N SER A 328 -9.00 -24.89 -23.65
CA SER A 328 -10.08 -25.83 -23.93
C SER A 328 -11.45 -25.30 -23.50
N PHE A 329 -11.52 -24.64 -22.34
CA PHE A 329 -12.74 -23.99 -21.87
C PHE A 329 -13.20 -22.88 -22.83
N LYS A 330 -12.28 -22.01 -23.26
CA LYS A 330 -12.58 -20.94 -24.22
C LYS A 330 -13.05 -21.47 -25.57
N ASP A 331 -12.40 -22.51 -26.09
CA ASP A 331 -12.77 -23.15 -27.36
C ASP A 331 -14.17 -23.80 -27.26
N SER A 332 -14.49 -24.43 -26.12
CA SER A 332 -15.81 -24.98 -25.83
C SER A 332 -16.90 -23.91 -25.79
N LEU A 333 -16.67 -22.79 -25.10
CA LEU A 333 -17.59 -21.66 -25.06
C LEU A 333 -17.83 -21.06 -26.45
N ALA A 334 -16.77 -20.88 -27.24
CA ALA A 334 -16.89 -20.38 -28.60
C ALA A 334 -17.71 -21.32 -29.49
N ALA A 335 -17.53 -22.63 -29.35
CA ALA A 335 -18.32 -23.64 -30.06
C ALA A 335 -19.80 -23.63 -29.63
N ALA A 336 -20.07 -23.48 -28.33
CA ALA A 336 -21.43 -23.38 -27.81
C ALA A 336 -22.16 -22.13 -28.33
N LYS A 337 -21.52 -20.95 -28.26
CA LYS A 337 -22.07 -19.69 -28.79
C LYS A 337 -22.31 -19.74 -30.30
N LYS A 338 -21.43 -20.43 -31.04
CA LYS A 338 -21.63 -20.64 -32.48
C LYS A 338 -22.88 -21.49 -32.74
N LYS A 339 -23.05 -22.60 -32.02
CA LYS A 339 -24.25 -23.45 -32.13
C LYS A 339 -25.53 -22.72 -31.75
N GLU A 340 -25.49 -21.90 -30.71
CA GLU A 340 -26.64 -21.10 -30.27
C GLU A 340 -27.05 -20.06 -31.33
N LYS A 341 -26.08 -19.34 -31.92
CA LYS A 341 -26.33 -18.43 -33.04
C LYS A 341 -26.91 -19.15 -34.25
N GLU A 342 -26.35 -20.31 -34.61
CA GLU A 342 -26.89 -21.15 -35.70
C GLU A 342 -28.33 -21.59 -35.41
N LEU A 343 -28.66 -21.96 -34.16
CA LEU A 343 -30.01 -22.30 -33.74
C LEU A 343 -30.97 -21.10 -33.79
N ALA A 344 -30.51 -19.91 -33.37
CA ALA A 344 -31.28 -18.68 -33.39
C ALA A 344 -31.59 -18.23 -34.83
N GLU A 345 -30.61 -18.34 -35.74
CA GLU A 345 -30.82 -18.06 -37.18
C GLU A 345 -31.79 -19.07 -37.82
N LEU A 346 -31.74 -20.34 -37.40
CA LEU A 346 -32.71 -21.37 -37.84
C LEU A 346 -34.12 -21.10 -37.32
N LYS A 347 -34.28 -20.54 -36.12
CA LYS A 347 -35.57 -20.10 -35.57
C LYS A 347 -36.11 -18.86 -36.29
N LYS A 348 -35.26 -17.86 -36.57
CA LYS A 348 -35.63 -16.67 -37.36
C LYS A 348 -36.06 -16.99 -38.80
N LYS A 349 -35.64 -18.14 -39.37
CA LYS A 349 -36.13 -18.64 -40.67
C LYS A 349 -37.48 -19.36 -40.63
N LYS A 350 -38.02 -19.69 -39.45
CA LYS A 350 -39.30 -20.41 -39.30
C LYS A 350 -40.49 -19.53 -38.87
N ASP A 351 -40.25 -18.38 -38.23
CA ASP A 351 -41.29 -17.39 -37.93
C ASP A 351 -41.05 -16.11 -38.75
N SER A 352 -41.80 -15.95 -39.83
CA SER A 352 -41.82 -14.74 -40.65
C SER A 352 -42.96 -13.81 -40.23
N THR A 353 -42.97 -13.35 -38.98
CA THR A 353 -43.68 -12.14 -38.53
C THR A 353 -43.38 -11.93 -37.05
N ASP A 354 -42.31 -11.19 -36.73
CA ASP A 354 -42.37 -10.06 -35.81
C ASP A 354 -40.98 -9.43 -35.63
N THR A 355 -40.91 -8.13 -35.88
CA THR A 355 -39.75 -7.28 -35.61
C THR A 355 -39.82 -6.76 -34.19
N GLU A 356 -39.22 -7.48 -33.25
CA GLU A 356 -38.79 -6.90 -31.97
C GLU A 356 -37.27 -6.75 -31.95
N LYS A 357 -36.81 -5.55 -31.59
CA LYS A 357 -35.40 -5.25 -31.36
C LYS A 357 -34.97 -5.98 -30.09
N GLU A 358 -34.13 -7.00 -30.25
CA GLU A 358 -33.39 -7.60 -29.13
C GLU A 358 -32.48 -6.51 -28.53
N GLU A 359 -32.83 -6.03 -27.33
CA GLU A 359 -31.90 -5.30 -26.47
C GLU A 359 -30.74 -6.24 -26.14
N ASP A 360 -29.52 -5.79 -26.42
CA ASP A 360 -28.27 -6.45 -26.01
C ASP A 360 -28.24 -6.54 -24.47
N LYS A 361 -28.80 -7.62 -23.90
CA LYS A 361 -28.45 -8.04 -22.54
C LYS A 361 -26.98 -8.42 -22.56
N GLU A 362 -26.16 -7.69 -21.80
CA GLU A 362 -24.80 -8.11 -21.49
C GLU A 362 -24.85 -9.52 -20.86
N GLU A 363 -24.61 -10.55 -21.66
CA GLU A 363 -24.40 -11.91 -21.18
C GLU A 363 -23.19 -11.92 -20.25
N ASP A 364 -23.38 -12.38 -19.01
CA ASP A 364 -22.30 -12.76 -18.11
C ASP A 364 -21.33 -13.67 -18.86
N LYS A 365 -20.14 -13.16 -19.15
CA LYS A 365 -19.08 -13.95 -19.79
C LYS A 365 -18.55 -14.93 -18.75
N GLU A 366 -19.06 -16.15 -18.78
CA GLU A 366 -18.45 -17.27 -18.06
C GLU A 366 -16.96 -17.32 -18.39
N THR A 367 -16.10 -17.19 -17.37
CA THR A 367 -14.64 -17.17 -17.51
C THR A 367 -14.00 -18.31 -16.73
N PHE A 368 -12.97 -18.91 -17.32
CA PHE A 368 -12.19 -19.93 -16.63
C PHE A 368 -11.41 -19.29 -15.48
N LYS A 369 -11.59 -19.80 -14.27
CA LYS A 369 -10.97 -19.28 -13.05
C LYS A 369 -9.75 -20.11 -12.67
N ALA A 370 -8.70 -19.44 -12.21
CA ALA A 370 -7.55 -20.12 -11.61
C ALA A 370 -7.94 -20.85 -10.33
N GLU A 371 -7.22 -21.92 -10.01
CA GLU A 371 -7.30 -22.56 -8.70
C GLU A 371 -6.73 -21.63 -7.64
N GLU A 372 -7.43 -21.45 -6.52
CA GLU A 372 -7.01 -20.62 -5.39
C GLU A 372 -6.57 -21.51 -4.20
N PHE A 373 -5.41 -21.18 -3.62
CA PHE A 373 -4.85 -21.83 -2.45
C PHE A 373 -4.55 -20.79 -1.37
N LYS A 374 -5.24 -20.86 -0.22
CA LYS A 374 -4.99 -19.96 0.92
C LYS A 374 -3.76 -20.43 1.70
N ILE A 375 -2.68 -19.65 1.68
CA ILE A 375 -1.44 -19.99 2.36
C ILE A 375 -1.50 -19.46 3.79
N LYS A 376 -1.39 -20.35 4.78
CA LYS A 376 -1.55 -20.02 6.19
C LYS A 376 -0.19 -19.96 6.88
N VAL A 377 0.32 -18.76 7.06
CA VAL A 377 1.47 -18.49 7.95
C VAL A 377 0.93 -17.73 9.16
N SER A 378 1.13 -18.26 10.36
CA SER A 378 0.71 -17.63 11.60
C SER A 378 1.84 -16.80 12.22
N TYR A 379 1.47 -15.74 12.93
CA TYR A 379 2.37 -14.99 13.80
C TYR A 379 1.67 -14.64 15.11
N THR A 380 2.48 -14.31 16.11
CA THR A 380 2.00 -13.92 17.44
C THR A 380 1.96 -12.40 17.51
N ARG A 381 0.79 -11.84 17.84
CA ARG A 381 0.66 -10.40 18.09
C ARG A 381 1.37 -10.00 19.38
N GLN A 382 1.93 -8.79 19.39
CA GLN A 382 2.48 -8.17 20.59
C GLN A 382 1.34 -7.65 21.46
N ILE A 383 0.86 -8.50 22.37
CA ILE A 383 -0.09 -8.17 23.43
C ILE A 383 0.66 -8.37 24.75
N PRO A 384 0.89 -7.30 25.54
CA PRO A 384 1.50 -7.43 26.86
C PRO A 384 0.68 -8.31 27.79
N ASP A 385 1.34 -8.96 28.74
CA ASP A 385 0.71 -9.69 29.84
C ASP A 385 1.05 -8.99 31.16
N GLY A 386 0.03 -8.61 31.93
CA GLY A 386 0.18 -7.96 33.23
C GLY A 386 -0.70 -6.72 33.43
N MET A 387 -0.49 -6.02 34.55
CA MET A 387 -1.23 -4.80 34.89
C MET A 387 -0.31 -3.59 35.06
N LEU A 388 -0.75 -2.45 34.55
CA LEU A 388 -0.05 -1.16 34.58
C LEU A 388 -0.98 -0.07 35.11
N LEU A 389 -0.58 0.62 36.17
CA LEU A 389 -1.24 1.81 36.70
C LEU A 389 -0.48 3.07 36.25
N LEU A 390 -1.16 3.97 35.55
CA LEU A 390 -0.73 5.36 35.37
C LEU A 390 -1.37 6.19 36.48
N LYS A 391 -0.57 6.74 37.39
CA LYS A 391 -1.06 7.36 38.63
C LYS A 391 -0.94 8.90 38.64
N GLY A 392 -2.03 9.59 38.95
CA GLY A 392 -2.04 11.00 39.36
C GLY A 392 -2.00 12.06 38.25
N GLY A 393 -2.26 11.71 37.00
CA GLY A 393 -2.14 12.63 35.86
C GLY A 393 -3.44 13.34 35.50
N ARG A 394 -3.39 14.44 34.73
CA ARG A 394 -4.59 15.03 34.13
C ARG A 394 -5.04 14.15 32.97
N ILE A 395 -6.25 13.63 33.00
CA ILE A 395 -6.77 12.77 31.93
C ILE A 395 -7.77 13.56 31.10
N ILE A 396 -7.47 13.77 29.82
CA ILE A 396 -8.42 14.29 28.85
C ILE A 396 -8.98 13.09 28.10
N SER A 397 -10.16 12.61 28.49
CA SER A 397 -10.61 11.26 28.10
C SER A 397 -11.19 11.20 26.69
N MET A 398 -11.59 12.33 26.11
CA MET A 398 -12.39 12.43 24.87
C MET A 398 -13.77 11.76 24.97
N LYS A 399 -14.24 11.41 26.18
CA LYS A 399 -15.63 11.07 26.44
C LYS A 399 -16.43 12.37 26.61
N GLY A 400 -16.86 12.94 25.48
CA GLY A 400 -17.37 14.31 25.47
C GLY A 400 -16.25 15.30 25.78
N ASP A 401 -16.47 16.17 26.77
CA ASP A 401 -15.50 17.18 27.25
C ASP A 401 -14.91 16.84 28.62
N GLU A 402 -14.95 15.56 29.01
CA GLU A 402 -14.50 15.09 30.32
C GLU A 402 -12.98 15.26 30.52
N VAL A 403 -12.63 15.96 31.59
CA VAL A 403 -11.26 16.11 32.09
C VAL A 403 -11.23 15.69 33.55
N ILE A 404 -10.37 14.73 33.89
CA ILE A 404 -10.15 14.26 35.27
C ILE A 404 -8.80 14.80 35.74
N GLU A 405 -8.81 15.79 36.65
CA GLU A 405 -7.59 16.29 37.27
C GLU A 405 -7.08 15.30 38.33
N GLY A 406 -5.79 14.95 38.26
CA GLY A 406 -5.17 14.00 39.21
C GLY A 406 -5.85 12.64 39.19
N GLY A 407 -6.08 12.07 38.00
CA GLY A 407 -6.71 10.77 37.79
C GLY A 407 -5.72 9.62 37.63
N ASP A 408 -6.24 8.41 37.82
CA ASP A 408 -5.54 7.14 37.61
C ASP A 408 -6.15 6.36 36.44
N ILE A 409 -5.31 5.66 35.66
CA ILE A 409 -5.72 4.70 34.63
C ILE A 409 -5.07 3.35 34.93
N LEU A 410 -5.88 2.32 35.14
CA LEU A 410 -5.43 0.94 35.25
C LEU A 410 -5.61 0.23 33.90
N ILE A 411 -4.52 -0.33 33.39
CA ILE A 411 -4.45 -1.11 32.16
C ILE A 411 -4.22 -2.57 32.53
N GLU A 412 -4.97 -3.47 31.92
CA GLU A 412 -4.76 -4.91 31.99
C GLU A 412 -4.46 -5.41 30.57
N ASN A 413 -3.28 -6.02 30.41
CA ASN A 413 -2.73 -6.44 29.13
C ASN A 413 -2.67 -5.27 28.14
N ASN A 414 -3.59 -5.22 27.18
CA ASN A 414 -3.68 -4.18 26.17
C ASN A 414 -4.92 -3.28 26.30
N ARG A 415 -5.77 -3.44 27.34
CA ARG A 415 -7.03 -2.70 27.49
C ARG A 415 -7.11 -1.90 28.78
N ILE A 416 -7.82 -0.78 28.72
CA ILE A 416 -8.14 0.06 29.88
C ILE A 416 -9.16 -0.70 30.74
N LYS A 417 -8.75 -1.08 31.95
CA LYS A 417 -9.58 -1.80 32.91
C LYS A 417 -10.38 -0.87 33.81
N ALA A 418 -9.76 0.22 34.26
CA ALA A 418 -10.41 1.22 35.11
C ALA A 418 -9.82 2.62 34.89
N ILE A 419 -10.64 3.64 35.11
CA ILE A 419 -10.28 5.06 35.05
C ILE A 419 -11.06 5.80 36.14
N GLY A 420 -10.42 6.71 36.86
CA GLY A 420 -11.07 7.47 37.93
C GLY A 420 -10.16 8.52 38.56
N ALA A 421 -10.65 9.20 39.59
CA ALA A 421 -9.83 10.09 40.40
C ALA A 421 -8.72 9.28 41.12
N SER A 422 -7.58 9.90 41.40
CA SER A 422 -6.47 9.14 41.99
C SER A 422 -6.85 8.53 43.34
N GLY A 423 -6.53 7.23 43.50
CA GLY A 423 -6.93 6.44 44.66
C GLY A 423 -8.40 6.02 44.71
N SER A 424 -9.24 6.36 43.72
CA SER A 424 -10.65 5.96 43.69
C SER A 424 -10.90 4.58 43.04
N ILE A 425 -9.88 4.00 42.40
CA ILE A 425 -9.97 2.69 41.74
C ILE A 425 -9.20 1.63 42.52
N VAL A 426 -9.68 0.38 42.47
CA VAL A 426 -9.01 -0.76 43.09
C VAL A 426 -7.83 -1.17 42.21
N VAL A 427 -6.62 -1.09 42.76
CA VAL A 427 -5.38 -1.45 42.06
C VAL A 427 -4.78 -2.68 42.75
N PRO A 428 -4.56 -3.79 42.02
CA PRO A 428 -3.85 -4.95 42.55
C PRO A 428 -2.39 -4.63 42.92
N GLU A 429 -1.85 -5.29 43.93
CA GLU A 429 -0.48 -5.03 44.42
C GLU A 429 0.61 -5.34 43.38
N GLU A 430 0.32 -6.27 42.46
CA GLU A 430 1.20 -6.69 41.36
C GLU A 430 1.26 -5.71 40.19
N ALA A 431 0.42 -4.66 40.18
CA ALA A 431 0.40 -3.69 39.09
C ALA A 431 1.70 -2.86 39.08
N THR A 432 2.34 -2.78 37.91
CA THR A 432 3.45 -1.84 37.71
C THR A 432 2.90 -0.42 37.78
N VAL A 433 3.56 0.48 38.50
CA VAL A 433 3.10 1.86 38.67
C VAL A 433 4.02 2.83 37.94
N ILE A 434 3.45 3.68 37.07
CA ILE A 434 4.13 4.84 36.49
C ILE A 434 3.48 6.10 37.06
N ASP A 435 4.28 6.91 37.75
CA ASP A 435 3.84 8.21 38.25
C ASP A 435 3.77 9.23 37.10
N VAL A 436 2.57 9.73 36.85
CA VAL A 436 2.28 10.72 35.80
C VAL A 436 1.76 12.02 36.41
N SER A 437 2.04 12.25 37.69
CA SER A 437 1.71 13.50 38.40
C SER A 437 2.30 14.71 37.67
N GLY A 438 1.47 15.75 37.50
CA GLY A 438 1.83 16.96 36.77
C GLY A 438 1.89 16.80 35.24
N LYS A 439 1.63 15.61 34.70
CA LYS A 439 1.55 15.34 33.25
C LYS A 439 0.10 15.32 32.78
N THR A 440 -0.10 15.39 31.47
CA THR A 440 -1.41 15.24 30.82
C THR A 440 -1.46 13.99 29.95
N LEU A 441 -2.54 13.24 30.05
CA LEU A 441 -2.81 12.02 29.30
C LEU A 441 -3.95 12.28 28.32
N THR A 442 -3.75 11.89 27.06
CA THR A 442 -4.80 11.88 26.03
C THR A 442 -4.80 10.54 25.32
N PRO A 443 -5.87 10.17 24.58
CA PRO A 443 -5.81 9.04 23.67
C PRO A 443 -4.66 9.19 22.68
N GLY A 444 -4.15 8.05 22.21
CA GLY A 444 -3.21 7.98 21.10
C GLY A 444 -3.76 8.69 19.87
N PHE A 445 -2.89 9.41 19.17
CA PHE A 445 -3.31 10.18 18.01
C PHE A 445 -3.60 9.28 16.81
N VAL A 446 -4.61 9.68 16.03
CA VAL A 446 -5.07 8.99 14.82
C VAL A 446 -4.79 9.87 13.61
N ASP A 447 -3.82 9.47 12.80
CA ASP A 447 -3.55 10.11 11.51
C ASP A 447 -4.41 9.46 10.42
N THR A 448 -5.41 10.19 9.93
CA THR A 448 -6.32 9.67 8.92
C THR A 448 -5.72 9.73 7.51
N HIS A 449 -4.59 10.39 7.28
CA HIS A 449 -3.95 10.42 5.96
C HIS A 449 -2.43 10.53 6.12
N ALA A 450 -1.80 9.38 6.26
CA ALA A 450 -0.34 9.25 6.29
C ALA A 450 0.19 8.67 4.99
N HIS A 451 1.43 8.97 4.62
CA HIS A 451 2.18 8.18 3.64
C HIS A 451 3.49 7.71 4.26
N MET A 452 3.55 6.41 4.58
CA MET A 452 4.73 5.75 5.16
C MET A 452 5.36 4.86 4.08
N TRP A 453 5.99 5.49 3.10
CA TRP A 453 6.54 4.83 1.91
C TRP A 453 8.05 4.56 2.02
N PRO A 454 8.49 3.44 2.63
CA PRO A 454 9.86 3.00 2.48
C PRO A 454 10.14 2.59 1.04
N LYS A 455 11.39 2.25 0.76
CA LYS A 455 11.81 1.78 -0.56
C LYS A 455 10.95 0.61 -1.06
N TRP A 456 10.25 0.83 -2.17
CA TRP A 456 9.43 -0.21 -2.79
C TRP A 456 10.28 -1.38 -3.26
N GLY A 457 9.80 -2.59 -2.97
CA GLY A 457 10.42 -3.85 -3.37
C GLY A 457 11.67 -4.25 -2.59
N ILE A 458 12.13 -3.41 -1.65
CA ILE A 458 13.30 -3.70 -0.79
C ILE A 458 12.88 -3.50 0.67
N HIS A 459 12.61 -4.62 1.34
CA HIS A 459 12.09 -4.58 2.70
C HIS A 459 13.20 -4.40 3.75
N LYS A 460 12.90 -3.63 4.80
CA LYS A 460 13.77 -3.45 5.98
C LYS A 460 13.09 -4.07 7.21
N ASN A 461 13.87 -4.57 8.17
CA ASN A 461 13.30 -5.08 9.43
C ASN A 461 12.90 -3.96 10.41
N GLN A 462 13.50 -2.77 10.27
CA GLN A 462 13.06 -1.54 10.93
C GLN A 462 13.01 -0.41 9.90
N VAL A 463 11.95 0.40 9.96
CA VAL A 463 11.74 1.54 9.05
C VAL A 463 11.57 2.80 9.89
N TRP A 464 12.40 3.80 9.63
CA TRP A 464 12.47 5.03 10.42
C TRP A 464 11.15 5.81 10.46
N MET A 465 10.39 5.83 9.35
CA MET A 465 9.10 6.55 9.23
C MET A 465 8.07 6.07 10.25
N TYR A 466 8.02 4.77 10.50
CA TYR A 466 7.09 4.14 11.44
C TYR A 466 7.48 4.50 12.88
N SER A 467 8.78 4.43 13.20
CA SER A 467 9.32 4.86 14.49
C SER A 467 9.04 6.34 14.74
N ALA A 468 9.32 7.21 13.77
CA ALA A 468 9.08 8.64 13.88
C ALA A 468 7.61 8.94 14.21
N ASN A 469 6.65 8.35 13.48
CA ASN A 469 5.23 8.59 13.77
C ASN A 469 4.83 8.11 15.17
N LEU A 470 5.27 6.92 15.59
CA LEU A 470 4.97 6.41 16.93
C LEU A 470 5.58 7.29 18.02
N ALA A 471 6.84 7.70 17.87
CA ALA A 471 7.54 8.56 18.81
C ALA A 471 6.85 9.92 19.02
N TYR A 472 6.16 10.42 18.01
CA TYR A 472 5.36 11.65 18.07
C TYR A 472 3.88 11.40 18.45
N GLY A 473 3.56 10.22 18.97
CA GLY A 473 2.27 9.93 19.61
C GLY A 473 1.17 9.44 18.67
N VAL A 474 1.47 9.28 17.38
CA VAL A 474 0.55 8.64 16.44
C VAL A 474 0.56 7.15 16.73
N THR A 475 -0.54 6.60 17.27
CA THR A 475 -0.66 5.16 17.55
C THR A 475 -1.43 4.41 16.48
N THR A 476 -2.17 5.14 15.63
CA THR A 476 -2.94 4.58 14.51
C THR A 476 -2.84 5.49 13.29
N THR A 477 -2.60 4.90 12.13
CA THR A 477 -2.55 5.60 10.84
C THR A 477 -3.49 4.96 9.84
N ARG A 478 -4.05 5.76 8.92
CA ARG A 478 -4.51 5.28 7.61
C ARG A 478 -3.57 5.78 6.52
N ASP A 479 -2.94 4.85 5.78
CA ASP A 479 -2.24 5.17 4.54
C ASP A 479 -3.17 4.98 3.33
N PRO A 480 -3.64 6.06 2.67
CA PRO A 480 -4.71 5.97 1.69
C PRO A 480 -4.18 5.69 0.27
N GLN A 481 -2.88 5.50 0.06
CA GLN A 481 -2.32 5.02 -1.21
C GLN A 481 -0.87 4.60 -0.97
N THR A 482 -0.47 3.38 -1.30
CA THR A 482 0.95 2.95 -1.13
C THR A 482 1.68 2.57 -2.41
N ALA A 483 1.02 2.68 -3.57
CA ALA A 483 1.40 2.20 -4.90
C ALA A 483 1.64 0.68 -5.03
N THR A 484 2.15 0.07 -3.96
CA THR A 484 2.50 -1.34 -3.79
C THR A 484 1.72 -1.96 -2.63
N THR A 485 1.89 -3.25 -2.40
CA THR A 485 1.31 -3.98 -1.28
C THR A 485 2.29 -4.19 -0.12
N ASP A 486 3.49 -3.60 -0.18
CA ASP A 486 4.56 -3.77 0.82
C ASP A 486 4.08 -3.43 2.25
N VAL A 487 3.18 -2.43 2.36
CA VAL A 487 2.55 -1.99 3.62
C VAL A 487 1.81 -3.13 4.36
N LEU A 488 1.30 -4.13 3.66
CA LEU A 488 0.59 -5.26 4.28
C LEU A 488 1.55 -6.07 5.16
N THR A 489 2.74 -6.37 4.63
CA THR A 489 3.80 -7.05 5.38
C THR A 489 4.28 -6.20 6.56
N TYR A 490 4.47 -4.89 6.36
CA TYR A 490 4.88 -3.99 7.45
C TYR A 490 3.83 -3.87 8.54
N SER A 491 2.53 -3.85 8.20
CA SER A 491 1.43 -3.82 9.17
C SER A 491 1.46 -5.07 10.06
N ASP A 492 1.59 -6.26 9.47
CA ASP A 492 1.73 -7.50 10.24
C ASP A 492 2.99 -7.49 11.14
N MET A 493 4.10 -6.93 10.67
CA MET A 493 5.32 -6.79 11.47
C MET A 493 5.14 -5.84 12.66
N VAL A 494 4.38 -4.76 12.53
CA VAL A 494 4.02 -3.88 13.65
C VAL A 494 3.07 -4.57 14.63
N GLU A 495 2.09 -5.34 14.14
CA GLU A 495 1.22 -6.14 15.00
C GLU A 495 2.00 -7.22 15.76
N ALA A 496 3.02 -7.82 15.14
CA ALA A 496 3.89 -8.82 15.74
C ALA A 496 4.96 -8.26 16.70
N GLY A 497 5.11 -6.93 16.79
CA GLY A 497 6.18 -6.30 17.58
C GLY A 497 7.58 -6.46 16.95
N MET A 498 7.66 -6.82 15.67
CA MET A 498 8.91 -6.93 14.93
C MET A 498 9.42 -5.59 14.39
N LEU A 499 8.55 -4.58 14.34
CA LEU A 499 8.84 -3.24 13.84
C LEU A 499 8.14 -2.20 14.71
N HIS A 500 8.89 -1.22 15.21
CA HIS A 500 8.29 -0.12 15.97
C HIS A 500 7.48 0.79 15.04
N GLY A 501 6.20 0.97 15.35
CA GLY A 501 5.31 1.83 14.55
C GLY A 501 3.88 1.92 15.05
N PRO A 502 3.09 2.85 14.47
CA PRO A 502 1.65 2.91 14.67
C PRO A 502 0.96 1.67 14.07
N ARG A 503 -0.22 1.33 14.60
CA ARG A 503 -1.14 0.39 13.93
C ARG A 503 -1.51 0.94 12.56
N VAL A 504 -1.32 0.13 11.51
CA VAL A 504 -1.51 0.59 10.12
C VAL A 504 -2.77 0.02 9.52
N TYR A 505 -3.74 0.90 9.32
CA TYR A 505 -4.76 0.71 8.30
C TYR A 505 -4.21 1.28 7.01
N SER A 506 -4.40 0.59 5.90
CA SER A 506 -3.98 1.10 4.61
C SER A 506 -4.99 0.67 3.57
N THR A 507 -5.15 1.45 2.51
CA THR A 507 -5.91 1.03 1.33
C THR A 507 -5.11 0.09 0.43
N GLY A 508 -3.81 -0.07 0.67
CA GLY A 508 -2.88 -0.60 -0.33
C GLY A 508 -2.80 0.35 -1.55
N PRO A 509 -2.54 -0.17 -2.76
CA PRO A 509 -2.58 0.62 -3.98
C PRO A 509 -3.95 1.29 -4.17
N GLY A 510 -4.00 2.54 -4.63
CA GLY A 510 -5.28 3.24 -4.84
C GLY A 510 -6.15 2.62 -5.94
N VAL A 511 -7.47 2.79 -5.84
CA VAL A 511 -8.41 2.51 -6.94
C VAL A 511 -8.39 3.69 -7.89
N GLY A 512 -7.37 3.69 -8.76
CA GLY A 512 -7.01 4.86 -9.56
C GLY A 512 -7.47 4.83 -11.00
N PHE A 513 -7.71 6.05 -11.51
CA PHE A 513 -8.00 6.33 -12.92
C PHE A 513 -6.91 5.83 -13.88
N TRP A 514 -5.67 5.65 -13.42
CA TRP A 514 -4.55 5.14 -14.22
C TRP A 514 -4.53 3.61 -14.34
N ARG A 515 -5.30 2.90 -13.50
CA ARG A 515 -5.23 1.43 -13.39
C ARG A 515 -6.49 0.76 -13.92
N TYR A 516 -7.66 1.31 -13.60
CA TYR A 516 -8.94 0.64 -13.82
C TYR A 516 -9.81 1.36 -14.85
N LYS A 517 -10.40 0.58 -15.75
CA LYS A 517 -11.46 1.01 -16.66
C LYS A 517 -12.77 0.32 -16.25
N ILE A 518 -13.40 0.80 -15.17
CA ILE A 518 -14.64 0.21 -14.63
C ILE A 518 -15.75 0.34 -15.68
N LYS A 519 -16.44 -0.77 -15.98
CA LYS A 519 -17.41 -0.86 -17.08
C LYS A 519 -18.84 -1.12 -16.62
N SER A 520 -18.99 -1.75 -15.45
CA SER A 520 -20.27 -2.10 -14.83
C SER A 520 -20.10 -2.16 -13.32
N LEU A 521 -21.22 -2.31 -12.60
CA LEU A 521 -21.23 -2.54 -11.16
C LEU A 521 -20.53 -3.85 -10.80
N ASP A 522 -20.79 -4.95 -11.52
CA ASP A 522 -20.17 -6.24 -11.21
C ASP A 522 -18.66 -6.22 -11.46
N HIS A 523 -18.20 -5.53 -12.50
CA HIS A 523 -16.76 -5.31 -12.69
C HIS A 523 -16.16 -4.49 -11.53
N ALA A 524 -16.89 -3.50 -10.99
CA ALA A 524 -16.44 -2.79 -9.80
C ALA A 524 -16.32 -3.72 -8.58
N LYS A 525 -17.26 -4.65 -8.38
CA LYS A 525 -17.20 -5.65 -7.30
C LYS A 525 -16.00 -6.58 -7.46
N GLU A 526 -15.75 -7.07 -8.67
CA GLU A 526 -14.58 -7.91 -8.97
C GLU A 526 -13.27 -7.19 -8.65
N VAL A 527 -13.14 -5.93 -9.07
CA VAL A 527 -11.97 -5.10 -8.76
C VAL A 527 -11.85 -4.89 -7.26
N LEU A 528 -12.94 -4.56 -6.55
CA LEU A 528 -12.89 -4.26 -5.13
C LEU A 528 -12.66 -5.49 -4.24
N LYS A 529 -12.95 -6.69 -4.75
CA LYS A 529 -12.72 -7.95 -4.04
C LYS A 529 -11.25 -8.14 -3.65
N GLN A 530 -10.30 -7.64 -4.44
CA GLN A 530 -8.87 -7.65 -4.07
C GLN A 530 -8.59 -6.94 -2.74
N TYR A 531 -9.33 -5.86 -2.44
CA TYR A 531 -9.17 -5.07 -1.22
C TYR A 531 -9.93 -5.67 -0.04
N SER A 532 -11.15 -6.15 -0.26
CA SER A 532 -11.98 -6.67 0.83
C SER A 532 -11.58 -8.06 1.31
N GLU A 533 -11.19 -8.96 0.38
CA GLU A 533 -10.87 -10.35 0.73
C GLU A 533 -9.36 -10.60 0.86
N TYR A 534 -8.55 -10.13 -0.10
CA TYR A 534 -7.16 -10.56 -0.22
C TYR A 534 -6.20 -9.64 0.53
N TYR A 535 -6.24 -8.33 0.28
CA TYR A 535 -5.46 -7.35 1.03
C TYR A 535 -6.08 -7.06 2.41
N ASN A 536 -7.39 -7.29 2.57
CA ASN A 536 -8.14 -7.10 3.80
C ASN A 536 -8.04 -5.66 4.39
N THR A 537 -8.04 -4.65 3.52
CA THR A 537 -7.70 -3.25 3.86
C THR A 537 -8.79 -2.48 4.61
N LYS A 538 -10.03 -3.00 4.65
CA LYS A 538 -11.25 -2.37 5.22
C LYS A 538 -11.67 -1.04 4.55
N THR A 539 -10.75 -0.37 3.87
CA THR A 539 -10.93 0.91 3.18
C THR A 539 -10.26 0.85 1.80
N ILE A 540 -10.67 1.76 0.92
CA ILE A 540 -10.04 2.02 -0.39
C ILE A 540 -9.93 3.53 -0.59
N LYS A 541 -8.95 3.98 -1.39
CA LYS A 541 -8.96 5.34 -1.94
C LYS A 541 -9.50 5.29 -3.36
N MET A 542 -10.67 5.89 -3.56
CA MET A 542 -11.24 6.13 -4.88
C MET A 542 -10.55 7.35 -5.47
N TYR A 543 -9.61 7.10 -6.39
CA TYR A 543 -8.75 8.12 -6.96
C TYR A 543 -9.25 8.50 -8.35
N LEU A 544 -10.23 9.40 -8.36
CA LEU A 544 -10.77 10.07 -9.55
C LEU A 544 -11.26 9.10 -10.65
N VAL A 545 -11.87 7.99 -10.26
CA VAL A 545 -12.28 6.93 -11.20
C VAL A 545 -13.39 7.43 -12.13
N GLY A 546 -13.04 7.63 -13.40
CA GLY A 546 -13.99 7.83 -14.49
C GLY A 546 -15.05 8.91 -14.25
N ASN A 547 -16.23 8.72 -14.85
CA ASN A 547 -17.38 9.60 -14.68
C ASN A 547 -18.19 9.26 -13.41
N ARG A 548 -19.25 10.04 -13.13
CA ARG A 548 -20.07 9.87 -11.92
C ARG A 548 -20.70 8.47 -11.80
N GLN A 549 -21.18 7.91 -12.91
CA GLN A 549 -21.77 6.57 -12.92
C GLN A 549 -20.78 5.50 -12.42
N GLN A 550 -19.53 5.60 -12.84
CA GLN A 550 -18.48 4.68 -12.41
C GLN A 550 -18.13 4.85 -10.92
N ARG A 551 -18.10 6.10 -10.43
CA ARG A 551 -17.94 6.35 -8.99
C ARG A 551 -19.12 5.84 -8.17
N GLN A 552 -20.34 5.91 -8.69
CA GLN A 552 -21.51 5.32 -8.04
C GLN A 552 -21.39 3.79 -7.97
N TRP A 553 -20.93 3.13 -9.04
CA TRP A 553 -20.64 1.70 -9.00
C TRP A 553 -19.58 1.34 -7.96
N VAL A 554 -18.52 2.15 -7.82
CA VAL A 554 -17.47 1.94 -6.80
C VAL A 554 -18.05 1.99 -5.38
N ILE A 555 -18.86 3.00 -5.03
CA ILE A 555 -19.44 3.09 -3.67
C ILE A 555 -20.51 2.00 -3.42
N MET A 556 -21.28 1.62 -4.44
CA MET A 556 -22.23 0.51 -4.34
C MET A 556 -21.50 -0.83 -4.10
N ALA A 557 -20.42 -1.10 -4.84
CA ALA A 557 -19.57 -2.27 -4.62
C ALA A 557 -18.91 -2.24 -3.24
N ALA A 558 -18.42 -1.08 -2.80
CA ALA A 558 -17.83 -0.92 -1.47
C ALA A 558 -18.84 -1.24 -0.36
N LYS A 559 -20.11 -0.84 -0.52
CA LYS A 559 -21.19 -1.18 0.41
C LYS A 559 -21.41 -2.68 0.53
N GLU A 560 -21.50 -3.39 -0.59
CA GLU A 560 -21.68 -4.85 -0.58
C GLU A 560 -20.49 -5.58 0.04
N LEU A 561 -19.28 -5.08 -0.20
CA LEU A 561 -18.02 -5.66 0.27
C LEU A 561 -17.58 -5.16 1.66
N LYS A 562 -18.41 -4.35 2.32
CA LYS A 562 -18.14 -3.76 3.64
C LYS A 562 -16.83 -2.95 3.71
N LEU A 563 -16.53 -2.20 2.65
CA LEU A 563 -15.42 -1.26 2.57
C LEU A 563 -15.91 0.17 2.82
N MET A 564 -15.14 0.97 3.56
CA MET A 564 -15.37 2.42 3.71
C MET A 564 -14.43 3.22 2.79
N PRO A 565 -14.88 3.66 1.60
CA PRO A 565 -14.02 4.37 0.66
C PRO A 565 -13.76 5.81 1.12
N THR A 566 -12.55 6.30 0.91
CA THR A 566 -12.25 7.73 0.90
C THR A 566 -11.99 8.22 -0.51
N THR A 567 -12.20 9.50 -0.78
CA THR A 567 -12.04 10.08 -2.12
C THR A 567 -10.79 10.95 -2.23
N GLU A 568 -10.19 10.92 -3.41
CA GLU A 568 -9.24 11.94 -3.83
C GLU A 568 -9.98 13.27 -4.06
N GLY A 569 -9.50 14.35 -3.43
CA GLY A 569 -10.06 15.69 -3.56
C GLY A 569 -9.87 16.28 -4.96
N GLY A 570 -8.73 16.00 -5.61
CA GLY A 570 -8.55 16.24 -7.04
C GLY A 570 -8.64 17.69 -7.49
N LEU A 571 -8.52 18.67 -6.57
CA LEU A 571 -8.63 20.10 -6.86
C LEU A 571 -9.93 20.52 -7.58
N ASP A 572 -11.02 19.74 -7.49
CA ASP A 572 -12.28 20.02 -8.18
C ASP A 572 -13.48 20.03 -7.22
N PHE A 573 -13.96 21.23 -6.89
CA PHE A 573 -15.08 21.42 -5.99
C PHE A 573 -16.37 20.76 -6.49
N LYS A 574 -16.65 20.80 -7.80
CA LYS A 574 -17.87 20.18 -8.35
C LYS A 574 -17.81 18.67 -8.20
N LEU A 575 -16.65 18.07 -8.47
CA LEU A 575 -16.42 16.66 -8.22
C LEU A 575 -16.65 16.32 -6.75
N ASN A 576 -16.08 17.09 -5.82
CA ASN A 576 -16.24 16.84 -4.37
C ASN A 576 -17.71 16.86 -3.95
N MET A 577 -18.49 17.82 -4.46
CA MET A 577 -19.92 17.89 -4.17
C MET A 577 -20.67 16.67 -4.74
N THR A 578 -20.31 16.15 -5.92
CA THR A 578 -20.95 14.92 -6.42
C THR A 578 -20.65 13.70 -5.54
N GLN A 579 -19.44 13.60 -4.99
CA GLN A 579 -19.05 12.50 -4.09
C GLN A 579 -19.79 12.60 -2.74
N LEU A 580 -19.93 13.82 -2.20
CA LEU A 580 -20.76 14.11 -1.03
C LEU A 580 -22.21 13.67 -1.27
N LEU A 581 -22.81 14.11 -2.38
CA LEU A 581 -24.19 13.77 -2.76
C LEU A 581 -24.39 12.27 -2.96
N ASP A 582 -23.37 11.54 -3.45
CA ASP A 582 -23.42 10.09 -3.64
C ASP A 582 -23.24 9.30 -2.32
N GLY A 583 -22.88 9.97 -1.21
CA GLY A 583 -22.81 9.37 0.13
C GLY A 583 -21.44 8.79 0.51
N TYR A 584 -20.36 9.24 -0.15
CA TYR A 584 -18.99 8.82 0.22
C TYR A 584 -18.68 9.20 1.68
N PRO A 585 -18.11 8.28 2.48
CA PRO A 585 -17.91 8.52 3.91
C PRO A 585 -16.63 9.30 4.24
N GLY A 586 -15.69 9.43 3.30
CA GLY A 586 -14.44 10.15 3.51
C GLY A 586 -14.03 10.98 2.30
N HIS A 587 -13.39 12.11 2.57
CA HIS A 587 -12.85 13.05 1.60
C HIS A 587 -11.44 13.50 2.04
N GLU A 588 -10.47 13.35 1.14
CA GLU A 588 -9.09 13.79 1.36
C GLU A 588 -8.80 15.12 0.65
N HIS A 589 -7.89 15.87 1.26
CA HIS A 589 -7.41 17.19 0.83
C HIS A 589 -8.45 18.31 1.04
N SER A 590 -7.95 19.55 1.09
CA SER A 590 -8.78 20.73 1.32
C SER A 590 -9.73 20.97 0.14
N LEU A 591 -10.95 21.45 0.40
CA LEU A 591 -11.83 21.92 -0.68
C LEU A 591 -11.16 23.11 -1.40
N PRO A 592 -11.14 23.15 -2.75
CA PRO A 592 -10.32 24.09 -3.50
C PRO A 592 -10.94 25.49 -3.64
N ILE A 593 -11.80 25.91 -2.70
CA ILE A 593 -12.47 27.22 -2.70
C ILE A 593 -12.47 27.82 -1.29
N TYR A 594 -12.56 29.16 -1.21
CA TYR A 594 -12.81 29.88 0.03
C TYR A 594 -13.58 31.19 -0.26
N PRO A 595 -14.54 31.61 0.58
CA PRO A 595 -15.04 30.90 1.76
C PRO A 595 -15.89 29.67 1.38
N ILE A 596 -16.01 28.71 2.31
CA ILE A 596 -17.01 27.65 2.23
C ILE A 596 -18.30 28.17 2.86
N TYR A 597 -19.39 28.18 2.10
CA TYR A 597 -20.67 28.70 2.57
C TYR A 597 -21.40 27.72 3.50
N ASN A 598 -22.25 28.27 4.38
CA ASN A 598 -22.95 27.51 5.44
C ASN A 598 -23.81 26.35 4.93
N ASP A 599 -24.36 26.45 3.72
CA ASP A 599 -25.12 25.37 3.08
C ASP A 599 -24.24 24.16 2.79
N VAL A 600 -23.02 24.38 2.29
CA VAL A 600 -22.02 23.32 2.06
C VAL A 600 -21.54 22.73 3.38
N VAL A 601 -21.23 23.58 4.37
CA VAL A 601 -20.81 23.12 5.72
C VAL A 601 -21.87 22.19 6.33
N LYS A 602 -23.14 22.62 6.32
CA LYS A 602 -24.26 21.82 6.83
C LYS A 602 -24.46 20.54 6.04
N ALA A 603 -24.39 20.58 4.70
CA ALA A 603 -24.52 19.38 3.88
C ALA A 603 -23.45 18.33 4.20
N ILE A 604 -22.19 18.75 4.37
CA ILE A 604 -21.10 17.86 4.80
C ILE A 604 -21.38 17.33 6.22
N ALA A 605 -21.73 18.20 7.15
CA ALA A 605 -22.00 17.81 8.54
C ALA A 605 -23.18 16.83 8.68
N ASP A 606 -24.25 17.03 7.92
CA ASP A 606 -25.45 16.17 7.91
C ASP A 606 -25.15 14.81 7.25
N SER A 607 -24.36 14.80 6.17
CA SER A 607 -23.93 13.56 5.51
C SER A 607 -23.02 12.68 6.40
N LYS A 608 -22.36 13.30 7.38
CA LYS A 608 -21.28 12.69 8.19
C LYS A 608 -20.14 12.16 7.32
N MET A 609 -19.84 12.82 6.20
CA MET A 609 -18.61 12.63 5.46
C MET A 609 -17.44 13.20 6.26
N ALA A 610 -16.43 12.38 6.52
CA ALA A 610 -15.22 12.83 7.20
C ALA A 610 -14.33 13.63 6.23
N VAL A 611 -13.97 14.85 6.60
CA VAL A 611 -13.05 15.71 5.82
C VAL A 611 -11.68 15.71 6.45
N THR A 612 -10.67 15.23 5.71
CA THR A 612 -9.26 15.27 6.10
C THR A 612 -8.51 16.23 5.17
N PRO A 613 -8.24 17.48 5.59
CA PRO A 613 -7.86 18.55 4.66
C PRO A 613 -6.39 18.53 4.21
N THR A 614 -5.51 17.83 4.93
CA THR A 614 -4.06 17.74 4.65
C THR A 614 -3.44 19.13 4.37
N LEU A 615 -3.60 20.07 5.29
CA LEU A 615 -3.16 21.44 5.14
C LEU A 615 -1.65 21.61 4.97
N LEU A 616 -0.85 20.63 5.40
CA LEU A 616 0.57 20.56 5.03
C LEU A 616 0.80 20.57 3.51
N VAL A 617 -0.18 20.16 2.71
CA VAL A 617 -0.22 20.31 1.25
C VAL A 617 -1.44 21.10 0.77
N SER A 618 -1.75 22.21 1.45
CA SER A 618 -2.91 23.05 1.16
C SER A 618 -3.05 23.39 -0.33
N TYR A 619 -4.29 23.41 -0.80
CA TYR A 619 -4.63 23.94 -2.11
C TYR A 619 -4.77 25.47 -2.08
N GLY A 620 -4.32 26.12 -3.14
CA GLY A 620 -4.58 27.54 -3.41
C GLY A 620 -3.52 28.52 -2.90
N GLY A 621 -2.39 28.05 -2.37
CA GLY A 621 -1.28 28.89 -1.90
C GLY A 621 -0.08 28.06 -1.42
N PRO A 622 0.95 28.70 -0.84
CA PRO A 622 2.06 28.00 -0.20
C PRO A 622 1.58 27.04 0.88
N TRP A 623 2.23 25.89 0.94
CA TRP A 623 1.91 24.81 1.86
C TRP A 623 2.10 25.24 3.32
N ALA A 624 1.27 24.71 4.24
CA ALA A 624 1.46 24.97 5.67
C ALA A 624 2.83 24.48 6.15
N GLU A 625 3.36 23.42 5.53
CA GLU A 625 4.72 22.95 5.80
C GLU A 625 5.77 24.06 5.62
N ASN A 626 5.63 24.92 4.60
CA ASN A 626 6.56 26.03 4.37
C ASN A 626 6.48 27.10 5.47
N TYR A 627 5.30 27.29 6.07
CA TYR A 627 5.11 28.18 7.21
C TYR A 627 5.93 27.71 8.41
N TYR A 628 5.91 26.42 8.71
CA TYR A 628 6.65 25.86 9.85
C TYR A 628 8.15 25.81 9.63
N TYR A 629 8.65 25.35 8.47
CA TYR A 629 10.10 25.37 8.21
C TYR A 629 10.72 26.78 8.28
N SER A 630 9.94 27.82 8.01
CA SER A 630 10.42 29.20 8.10
C SER A 630 10.46 29.76 9.53
N ARG A 631 9.75 29.14 10.49
CA ARG A 631 9.53 29.66 11.86
C ARG A 631 9.99 28.72 12.98
N GLU A 632 10.13 27.43 12.71
CA GLU A 632 10.53 26.41 13.67
C GLU A 632 12.01 26.02 13.48
N ASP A 633 12.70 25.72 14.58
CA ASP A 633 14.04 25.12 14.52
C ASP A 633 13.95 23.59 14.38
N VAL A 634 13.64 23.16 13.17
CA VAL A 634 13.49 21.73 12.86
C VAL A 634 14.84 21.02 12.83
N TRP A 635 15.90 21.71 12.38
CA TRP A 635 17.22 21.10 12.30
C TRP A 635 17.83 20.89 13.69
N GLY A 636 17.62 21.82 14.63
CA GLY A 636 18.18 21.76 15.98
C GLY A 636 17.43 20.87 16.96
N ASP A 637 16.24 20.36 16.60
CA ASP A 637 15.47 19.45 17.44
C ASP A 637 16.18 18.07 17.54
N LYS A 638 16.46 17.64 18.77
CA LYS A 638 17.21 16.39 19.03
C LYS A 638 16.39 15.14 18.74
N LYS A 639 15.08 15.19 18.95
CA LYS A 639 14.18 14.06 18.75
C LYS A 639 14.02 13.78 17.27
N ILE A 640 13.84 14.81 16.44
CA ILE A 640 13.72 14.63 15.00
C ILE A 640 15.04 14.15 14.37
N GLN A 641 16.19 14.65 14.84
CA GLN A 641 17.51 14.15 14.43
C GLN A 641 17.73 12.67 14.79
N TYR A 642 17.14 12.19 15.89
CA TYR A 642 17.26 10.80 16.31
C TYR A 642 16.47 9.85 15.40
N PHE A 643 15.23 10.21 15.05
CA PHE A 643 14.34 9.33 14.27
C PHE A 643 14.42 9.54 12.75
N THR A 644 14.96 10.66 12.27
CA THR A 644 14.95 11.03 10.85
C THR A 644 16.35 10.90 10.26
N PRO A 645 16.53 10.16 9.14
CA PRO A 645 17.81 10.10 8.43
C PRO A 645 18.35 11.49 8.11
N TYR A 646 19.67 11.66 8.26
CA TYR A 646 20.34 12.95 8.06
C TYR A 646 19.99 13.58 6.71
N GLU A 647 20.06 12.83 5.62
CA GLU A 647 19.82 13.36 4.27
C GLU A 647 18.40 13.88 4.08
N GLU A 648 17.42 13.15 4.60
CA GLU A 648 16.01 13.50 4.56
C GLU A 648 15.75 14.80 5.35
N LEU A 649 16.23 14.85 6.60
CA LEU A 649 16.06 16.02 7.47
C LEU A 649 16.81 17.23 6.91
N ALA A 650 18.08 17.06 6.52
CA ALA A 650 18.93 18.15 6.06
C ALA A 650 18.41 18.77 4.76
N ASN A 651 17.91 17.95 3.84
CA ASN A 651 17.35 18.43 2.57
C ASN A 651 16.12 19.32 2.82
N LYS A 652 15.24 18.92 3.73
CA LYS A 652 13.96 19.62 3.99
C LYS A 652 14.08 20.83 4.93
N SER A 653 14.92 20.75 5.96
CA SER A 653 14.94 21.75 7.04
C SER A 653 16.03 22.82 6.87
N ARG A 654 17.17 22.49 6.26
CA ARG A 654 18.32 23.44 6.17
C ARG A 654 18.22 24.37 4.97
N ARG A 655 17.51 23.94 3.92
CA ARG A 655 17.25 24.76 2.72
C ARG A 655 15.75 25.02 2.64
N ARG A 656 15.37 26.31 2.63
CA ARG A 656 13.97 26.70 2.55
C ARG A 656 13.58 26.84 1.08
N PRO A 657 12.51 26.17 0.61
CA PRO A 657 12.08 26.26 -0.79
C PRO A 657 11.60 27.68 -1.16
N GLY A 658 11.17 28.47 -0.18
CA GLY A 658 10.81 29.88 -0.33
C GLY A 658 10.50 30.53 1.02
N TRP A 659 10.41 31.87 1.02
CA TRP A 659 9.81 32.65 2.10
C TRP A 659 8.57 33.34 1.55
N PHE A 660 7.47 33.24 2.29
CA PHE A 660 6.16 33.74 1.89
C PHE A 660 5.62 34.65 2.99
N MET A 661 4.83 35.64 2.60
CA MET A 661 4.15 36.53 3.55
C MET A 661 3.07 35.76 4.31
N ASP A 662 2.73 36.20 5.53
CA ASP A 662 1.72 35.54 6.35
C ASP A 662 0.37 35.44 5.62
N GLU A 663 -0.01 36.46 4.86
CA GLU A 663 -1.29 36.53 4.13
C GLU A 663 -1.36 35.61 2.90
N GLU A 664 -0.21 35.14 2.41
CA GLU A 664 -0.13 34.20 1.28
C GLU A 664 -0.43 32.77 1.73
N HIS A 665 -0.16 32.44 2.99
CA HIS A 665 -0.46 31.13 3.54
C HIS A 665 -1.97 30.90 3.70
N VAL A 666 -2.52 30.02 2.86
CA VAL A 666 -3.98 29.80 2.78
C VAL A 666 -4.52 28.83 3.84
N PHE A 667 -3.67 28.08 4.54
CA PHE A 667 -4.12 27.04 5.48
C PHE A 667 -4.99 27.59 6.62
N GLN A 668 -4.79 28.85 7.04
CA GLN A 668 -5.61 29.48 8.07
C GLN A 668 -7.06 29.66 7.62
N LYS A 669 -7.27 30.01 6.35
CA LYS A 669 -8.60 30.13 5.73
C LYS A 669 -9.30 28.77 5.70
N HIS A 670 -8.56 27.71 5.35
CA HIS A 670 -9.09 26.34 5.44
C HIS A 670 -9.36 25.91 6.90
N GLY A 671 -8.53 26.36 7.85
CA GLY A 671 -8.75 26.14 9.28
C GLY A 671 -10.08 26.75 9.78
N VAL A 672 -10.53 27.88 9.24
CA VAL A 672 -11.86 28.45 9.55
C VAL A 672 -12.97 27.49 9.11
N PHE A 673 -12.89 26.95 7.90
CA PHE A 673 -13.85 25.94 7.44
C PHE A 673 -13.84 24.69 8.33
N MET A 674 -12.67 24.20 8.74
CA MET A 674 -12.58 23.02 9.61
C MET A 674 -13.23 23.28 10.97
N LYS A 675 -13.08 24.49 11.52
CA LYS A 675 -13.79 24.93 12.73
C LYS A 675 -15.30 24.91 12.49
N ASP A 676 -15.78 25.59 11.45
CA ASP A 676 -17.21 25.68 11.14
C ASP A 676 -17.85 24.29 10.95
N LEU A 677 -17.12 23.36 10.32
CA LEU A 677 -17.54 21.97 10.14
C LEU A 677 -17.69 21.24 11.48
N VAL A 678 -16.71 21.36 12.38
CA VAL A 678 -16.75 20.70 13.69
C VAL A 678 -17.87 21.30 14.57
N GLU A 679 -18.04 22.62 14.58
CA GLU A 679 -19.13 23.30 15.30
C GLU A 679 -20.52 22.93 14.76
N ALA A 680 -20.63 22.63 13.45
CA ALA A 680 -21.84 22.09 12.83
C ALA A 680 -22.07 20.60 13.13
N GLY A 681 -21.20 19.95 13.91
CA GLY A 681 -21.27 18.53 14.24
C GLY A 681 -20.80 17.60 13.11
N GLY A 682 -20.02 18.10 12.17
CA GLY A 682 -19.37 17.33 11.13
C GLY A 682 -18.21 16.47 11.64
N LEU A 683 -17.67 15.62 10.76
CA LEU A 683 -16.51 14.79 11.06
C LEU A 683 -15.28 15.37 10.35
N ALA A 684 -14.22 15.60 11.12
CA ALA A 684 -12.92 16.03 10.62
C ALA A 684 -11.83 15.00 10.98
N GLY A 685 -10.74 15.00 10.21
CA GLY A 685 -9.55 14.20 10.49
C GLY A 685 -8.27 15.04 10.39
N ILE A 686 -7.22 14.61 11.09
CA ILE A 686 -5.86 15.12 10.93
C ILE A 686 -5.14 14.20 9.96
N GLY A 687 -4.64 14.76 8.86
CA GLY A 687 -3.93 14.04 7.81
C GLY A 687 -2.56 14.64 7.53
N SER A 688 -1.48 14.07 8.08
CA SER A 688 -0.14 14.67 7.95
C SER A 688 0.46 14.56 6.55
N HIS A 689 -0.13 13.73 5.70
CA HIS A 689 0.25 13.42 4.32
C HIS A 689 1.63 12.76 4.15
N GLY A 690 2.60 12.96 5.05
CA GLY A 690 3.88 12.24 5.06
C GLY A 690 5.10 13.02 4.56
N GLN A 691 4.99 14.33 4.34
CA GLN A 691 6.12 15.20 3.98
C GLN A 691 7.15 15.25 5.11
N LEU A 692 6.71 15.25 6.37
CA LEU A 692 7.60 15.15 7.52
C LEU A 692 7.02 14.14 8.51
N GLN A 693 7.64 12.98 8.64
CA GLN A 693 7.17 11.92 9.54
C GLN A 693 7.34 12.36 11.01
N GLY A 694 6.38 12.00 11.86
CA GLY A 694 6.33 12.43 13.25
C GLY A 694 5.85 13.86 13.40
N LEU A 695 6.78 14.83 13.40
CA LEU A 695 6.47 16.24 13.69
C LEU A 695 5.41 16.85 12.76
N GLY A 696 5.33 16.40 11.50
CA GLY A 696 4.31 16.85 10.55
C GLY A 696 2.88 16.62 11.05
N PHE A 697 2.62 15.56 11.82
CA PHE A 697 1.29 15.34 12.42
C PHE A 697 0.85 16.53 13.31
N HIS A 698 1.77 17.03 14.15
CA HIS A 698 1.47 18.18 15.00
C HIS A 698 1.29 19.46 14.21
N TRP A 699 2.08 19.67 13.15
CA TRP A 699 1.91 20.80 12.25
C TRP A 699 0.56 20.81 11.56
N GLU A 700 0.09 19.64 11.11
CA GLU A 700 -1.26 19.50 10.56
C GLU A 700 -2.32 19.83 11.61
N LEU A 701 -2.21 19.27 12.82
CA LEU A 701 -3.14 19.56 13.92
C LEU A 701 -3.21 21.06 14.23
N TRP A 702 -2.07 21.73 14.32
CA TRP A 702 -2.00 23.17 14.57
C TRP A 702 -2.57 23.98 13.41
N SER A 703 -2.36 23.53 12.17
CA SER A 703 -2.90 24.16 10.96
C SER A 703 -4.42 24.03 10.91
N VAL A 704 -4.96 22.84 11.19
CA VAL A 704 -6.41 22.59 11.21
C VAL A 704 -7.10 23.46 12.27
N ALA A 705 -6.46 23.65 13.42
CA ALA A 705 -7.00 24.48 14.49
C ALA A 705 -6.81 25.99 14.27
N SER A 706 -5.98 26.41 13.29
CA SER A 706 -5.55 27.80 13.13
C SER A 706 -6.67 28.79 12.79
N GLY A 707 -7.84 28.32 12.38
CA GLY A 707 -9.06 29.12 12.21
C GLY A 707 -9.76 29.53 13.51
N GLY A 708 -9.12 29.31 14.66
CA GLY A 708 -9.69 29.61 15.98
C GLY A 708 -10.60 28.50 16.52
N MET A 709 -10.28 27.23 16.18
CA MET A 709 -10.92 26.05 16.77
C MET A 709 -10.48 25.92 18.24
N ALA A 710 -11.40 25.53 19.12
CA ALA A 710 -11.04 25.27 20.51
C ALA A 710 -10.03 24.10 20.60
N ASN A 711 -9.05 24.21 21.50
CA ASN A 711 -8.01 23.18 21.67
C ASN A 711 -8.61 21.80 21.96
N HIS A 712 -9.69 21.74 22.75
CA HIS A 712 -10.37 20.48 23.05
C HIS A 712 -11.01 19.85 21.81
N ASP A 713 -11.59 20.65 20.91
CA ASP A 713 -12.17 20.15 19.67
C ASP A 713 -11.09 19.70 18.68
N ALA A 714 -9.99 20.42 18.57
CA ALA A 714 -8.83 20.00 17.79
C ALA A 714 -8.28 18.64 18.28
N LEU A 715 -8.25 18.41 19.60
CA LEU A 715 -7.88 17.10 20.17
C LEU A 715 -8.90 16.00 19.81
N LYS A 716 -10.20 16.30 19.77
CA LYS A 716 -11.21 15.33 19.26
C LYS A 716 -10.95 14.98 17.80
N VAL A 717 -10.59 15.96 16.96
CA VAL A 717 -10.21 15.74 15.55
C VAL A 717 -9.01 14.81 15.46
N ALA A 718 -7.99 15.01 16.30
CA ALA A 718 -6.78 14.19 16.36
C ALA A 718 -6.97 12.79 16.97
N THR A 719 -8.14 12.49 17.55
CA THR A 719 -8.37 11.24 18.30
C THR A 719 -9.72 10.59 17.93
N ILE A 720 -10.80 10.87 18.68
CA ILE A 720 -12.08 10.17 18.55
C ILE A 720 -12.77 10.40 17.19
N GLN A 721 -12.65 11.58 16.59
CA GLN A 721 -13.22 11.81 15.25
C GLN A 721 -12.40 11.06 14.19
N GLY A 722 -11.07 11.04 14.30
CA GLY A 722 -10.20 10.21 13.45
C GLY A 722 -10.56 8.73 13.55
N ALA A 723 -10.69 8.18 14.76
CA ALA A 723 -11.16 6.80 14.98
C ALA A 723 -12.56 6.57 14.38
N THR A 724 -13.46 7.54 14.53
CA THR A 724 -14.81 7.49 13.95
C THR A 724 -14.79 7.54 12.42
N ALA A 725 -13.90 8.30 11.79
CA ALA A 725 -13.74 8.31 10.34
C ALA A 725 -13.29 6.93 9.82
N LEU A 726 -12.50 6.21 10.62
CA LEU A 726 -11.96 4.89 10.26
C LEU A 726 -12.83 3.70 10.67
N GLY A 727 -13.88 3.87 11.48
CA GLY A 727 -14.72 2.74 11.94
C GLY A 727 -14.19 2.04 13.17
N LEU A 728 -13.35 2.72 13.96
CA LEU A 728 -12.60 2.18 15.07
C LEU A 728 -13.01 2.80 16.42
N GLU A 729 -14.04 3.65 16.44
CA GLU A 729 -14.45 4.39 17.63
C GLU A 729 -14.86 3.52 18.82
N LYS A 730 -15.16 2.23 18.59
CA LYS A 730 -15.46 1.27 19.66
C LYS A 730 -14.22 0.86 20.45
N ASP A 731 -13.05 0.84 19.84
CA ASP A 731 -11.81 0.33 20.43
C ASP A 731 -10.75 1.41 20.63
N LEU A 732 -10.84 2.54 19.92
CA LEU A 732 -9.83 3.60 19.86
C LEU A 732 -10.41 5.00 19.98
N GLY A 733 -9.54 5.98 20.20
CA GLY A 733 -9.83 7.41 20.09
C GLY A 733 -10.36 8.08 21.36
N SER A 734 -10.65 7.32 22.42
CA SER A 734 -10.99 7.85 23.75
C SER A 734 -10.46 6.93 24.86
N LEU A 735 -10.26 7.50 26.05
CA LEU A 735 -9.83 6.78 27.25
C LEU A 735 -11.07 6.31 28.01
N GLU A 736 -11.59 5.16 27.62
CA GLU A 736 -12.78 4.55 28.22
C GLU A 736 -12.51 3.08 28.58
N VAL A 737 -13.17 2.60 29.63
CA VAL A 737 -13.07 1.20 30.06
C VAL A 737 -13.42 0.26 28.90
N GLY A 738 -12.59 -0.76 28.68
CA GLY A 738 -12.72 -1.75 27.61
C GLY A 738 -12.07 -1.35 26.28
N LYS A 739 -11.67 -0.09 26.08
CA LYS A 739 -10.92 0.32 24.89
C LYS A 739 -9.45 -0.06 25.00
N LEU A 740 -8.77 -0.08 23.86
CA LEU A 740 -7.33 -0.35 23.82
C LEU A 740 -6.56 0.76 24.55
N ALA A 741 -5.51 0.36 25.25
CA ALA A 741 -4.56 1.26 25.88
C ALA A 741 -3.61 1.86 24.83
N ASP A 742 -4.16 2.78 24.03
CA ASP A 742 -3.43 3.69 23.15
C ASP A 742 -3.47 5.09 23.81
N ILE A 743 -2.37 5.51 24.45
CA ILE A 743 -2.32 6.69 25.33
C ILE A 743 -1.04 7.46 25.05
N VAL A 744 -1.11 8.79 25.00
CA VAL A 744 0.09 9.66 24.99
C VAL A 744 0.21 10.38 26.33
N ILE A 745 1.45 10.50 26.83
CA ILE A 745 1.75 11.17 28.10
C ILE A 745 2.61 12.40 27.83
N LEU A 746 2.02 13.57 28.06
CA LEU A 746 2.56 14.89 27.74
C LEU A 746 3.06 15.58 29.01
N SER A 747 4.22 16.23 28.97
CA SER A 747 4.66 17.07 30.10
C SER A 747 3.91 18.39 30.19
N GLY A 748 3.31 18.87 29.09
CA GLY A 748 2.48 20.08 29.05
C GLY A 748 0.98 19.80 28.97
N ASN A 749 0.16 20.85 29.11
CA ASN A 749 -1.29 20.79 28.98
C ASN A 749 -1.74 21.24 27.56
N PRO A 750 -2.22 20.35 26.69
CA PRO A 750 -2.66 20.72 25.35
C PRO A 750 -3.94 21.56 25.31
N LEU A 751 -4.70 21.66 26.42
CA LEU A 751 -5.86 22.55 26.50
C LEU A 751 -5.47 24.02 26.66
N GLU A 752 -4.30 24.30 27.25
CA GLU A 752 -3.75 25.67 27.35
C GLU A 752 -3.07 26.10 26.04
N SER A 753 -2.39 25.18 25.38
CA SER A 753 -1.76 25.40 24.08
C SER A 753 -1.63 24.09 23.31
N LEU A 754 -2.17 24.04 22.10
CA LEU A 754 -2.03 22.86 21.22
C LEU A 754 -0.57 22.51 20.92
N ARG A 755 0.37 23.46 21.05
CA ARG A 755 1.81 23.20 20.93
C ARG A 755 2.29 22.14 21.92
N ASN A 756 1.63 22.03 23.09
CA ASN A 756 1.95 21.04 24.11
C ASN A 756 1.65 19.59 23.67
N THR A 757 0.95 19.38 22.56
CA THR A 757 0.79 18.03 21.98
C THR A 757 2.13 17.41 21.58
N ASN A 758 3.18 18.22 21.30
CA ASN A 758 4.52 17.74 20.98
C ASN A 758 5.44 17.60 22.22
N THR A 759 4.91 17.70 23.45
CA THR A 759 5.69 17.54 24.70
C THR A 759 5.69 16.10 25.23
N LEU A 760 5.70 15.14 24.32
CA LEU A 760 5.57 13.73 24.66
C LEU A 760 6.75 13.24 25.50
N THR A 761 6.42 12.58 26.61
CA THR A 761 7.38 11.83 27.42
C THR A 761 7.28 10.35 27.12
N HIS A 762 6.07 9.82 27.02
CA HIS A 762 5.81 8.41 26.71
C HIS A 762 4.67 8.28 25.72
N VAL A 763 4.68 7.16 24.99
CA VAL A 763 3.59 6.72 24.14
C VAL A 763 3.29 5.27 24.51
N ILE A 764 2.02 4.99 24.79
CA ILE A 764 1.53 3.64 25.04
C ILE A 764 0.73 3.23 23.80
N ARG A 765 1.11 2.12 23.18
CA ARG A 765 0.37 1.55 22.04
C ARG A 765 0.06 0.10 22.35
N ASN A 766 -1.22 -0.26 22.29
CA ASN A 766 -1.70 -1.60 22.60
C ASN A 766 -1.22 -2.09 23.99
N GLY A 767 -1.18 -1.20 24.99
CA GLY A 767 -0.67 -1.47 26.34
C GLY A 767 0.85 -1.51 26.48
N THR A 768 1.62 -1.48 25.39
CA THR A 768 3.08 -1.44 25.45
C THR A 768 3.56 -0.01 25.63
N VAL A 769 4.40 0.23 26.65
CA VAL A 769 4.95 1.56 26.98
C VAL A 769 6.25 1.79 26.22
N TYR A 770 6.35 2.94 25.56
CA TYR A 770 7.55 3.41 24.87
C TYR A 770 7.97 4.77 25.40
N GLU A 771 9.27 4.97 25.59
CA GLU A 771 9.85 6.29 25.89
C GLU A 771 9.88 7.12 24.60
N ALA A 772 9.20 8.27 24.57
CA ALA A 772 8.90 8.94 23.32
C ALA A 772 10.15 9.47 22.58
N ASN A 773 11.27 9.62 23.27
CA ASN A 773 12.52 10.12 22.69
C ASN A 773 13.45 9.01 22.17
N THR A 774 13.19 7.74 22.51
CA THR A 774 14.10 6.63 22.18
C THR A 774 13.40 5.41 21.58
N LEU A 775 12.09 5.25 21.85
CA LEU A 775 11.25 4.06 21.67
C LEU A 775 11.71 2.86 22.48
#